data_AF-A0A356T5W2-F1
#
_entry.id   AF-A0A356T5W2-F1
#
_cell.length_a   1.000
_cell.length_b   1.000
_cell.length_c   1.000
_cell.angle_alpha   90.00
_cell.angle_beta   90.00
_cell.angle_gamma   90.00
#
_symmetry.space_group_name_H-M   'P 1'
#
loop_
_entity.id
_entity.type
_entity.pdbx_description
1 polymer ?
#
loop_
_entity_poly.entity_id
_entity_poly.type
_entity_poly.pdbx_seq_one_letter_code
_entity_poly.pdbx_strand_id
1 'polypeptide(L)'
;MWRTCLVLVSVLASSALCGCDGDSSVPSDAGPEGRDTGTACSAGQTSCGGGCVDTERDLGNCGSCGNACALDESCASGVCRAMMACGEGMADCGAGCIDVQGDDANCGICGRSCGADEMCIDGACATAMCGGAETRCGAACVDLRNDDANCGACGVECPAGELCLASACSSACPAPGMVCGSGAGSSCVDVTTDAANCGACDNVCPEGRACVDGGCRCDGRTELCGGACVDTMTDTANCGACGAACPAGQTCESGSCACPGSTELCRGACTLTDIDSLNCGACGNICAGSTPTCVMGTCMASSCTGGEIPCGASCVDPRSDDRNCGGCGVVCGAGTGCVTAACRPLNDRREDAEPITLAAGEVTVSASTVGATKDRPTSGSECFGCVGGGNVWYSVTLPRDGVLYVDTHGSSYDTKLFLTDAAGALVTAGPGEDWCQDDHPCGSAPGWGRGDSRIYGHLTAGTYLISVGGCTTGDFTLSAQYLPETVSSYFYDAPLEGDDVTSSTSLAGRSTTAGTCGGASSGEDARWFVTCGGQPQTFSLCRSDSIGIFVRERPEYERTNGMVNFDPRMYMRSAQTGGEVLCNDDGASMGATDCRGYDSTVGTSALVDGFEFGSRINGVVMPRGIGSVFVDSSSGSAGMDYRLLHRVNDAP
;
A
#
# COMPACT_ATOMS: atom_id res chain seq x y z
N MET A 1 4.48 -11.06 -27.14
CA MET A 1 4.23 -12.24 -28.00
C MET A 1 5.56 -12.90 -28.32
N TRP A 2 5.56 -14.22 -28.52
CA TRP A 2 6.65 -15.06 -29.05
C TRP A 2 7.96 -15.17 -28.24
N ARG A 3 8.54 -16.37 -28.32
CA ARG A 3 9.81 -16.83 -27.70
C ARG A 3 10.86 -17.04 -28.81
N THR A 4 12.00 -17.62 -28.41
CA THR A 4 12.96 -18.43 -29.21
C THR A 4 14.22 -17.67 -29.61
N CYS A 5 15.46 -18.14 -29.49
CA CYS A 5 16.20 -19.12 -28.64
C CYS A 5 17.43 -19.61 -29.44
N LEU A 6 18.54 -19.99 -28.76
CA LEU A 6 19.67 -20.79 -29.31
C LEU A 6 20.52 -20.09 -30.42
N VAL A 7 21.83 -20.31 -30.64
CA VAL A 7 22.98 -21.03 -29.99
C VAL A 7 24.19 -20.06 -30.11
N LEU A 8 24.99 -19.69 -29.10
CA LEU A 8 26.06 -20.42 -28.36
C LEU A 8 27.29 -20.86 -29.20
N VAL A 9 28.44 -21.04 -28.51
CA VAL A 9 29.81 -21.40 -28.98
C VAL A 9 30.70 -20.21 -29.42
N SER A 10 31.88 -19.92 -28.83
CA SER A 10 32.50 -20.32 -27.54
C SER A 10 33.81 -19.55 -27.23
N VAL A 11 34.11 -19.25 -25.95
CA VAL A 11 35.44 -19.43 -25.25
C VAL A 11 36.70 -18.73 -25.82
N LEU A 12 37.60 -18.02 -25.10
CA LEU A 12 37.83 -17.52 -23.71
C LEU A 12 38.77 -16.26 -23.86
N ALA A 13 39.20 -15.45 -22.88
CA ALA A 13 39.34 -15.56 -21.42
C ALA A 13 39.14 -14.16 -20.75
N SER A 14 38.61 -14.02 -19.53
CA SER A 14 39.32 -13.98 -18.20
C SER A 14 40.32 -12.83 -18.05
N SER A 15 40.35 -12.04 -16.95
CA SER A 15 39.54 -12.04 -15.70
C SER A 15 39.68 -10.69 -14.94
N ALA A 16 38.86 -10.45 -13.90
CA ALA A 16 38.70 -9.14 -13.23
C ALA A 16 39.03 -9.09 -11.71
N LEU A 17 39.09 -7.85 -11.21
CA LEU A 17 39.41 -7.25 -9.89
C LEU A 17 39.27 -8.01 -8.53
N CYS A 18 40.26 -7.77 -7.64
CA CYS A 18 40.24 -7.61 -6.15
C CYS A 18 41.65 -7.10 -5.70
N GLY A 19 41.97 -6.61 -4.48
CA GLY A 19 41.22 -6.35 -3.22
C GLY A 19 41.75 -7.16 -2.01
N CYS A 20 42.01 -6.65 -0.78
CA CYS A 20 42.01 -5.29 -0.17
C CYS A 20 42.93 -5.24 1.10
N ASP A 21 43.17 -4.03 1.66
CA ASP A 21 43.56 -3.67 3.06
C ASP A 21 44.93 -4.09 3.69
N GLY A 22 45.36 -3.35 4.76
CA GLY A 22 45.74 -4.02 6.03
C GLY A 22 47.13 -3.86 6.72
N ASP A 23 47.51 -2.65 7.14
CA ASP A 23 48.25 -2.26 8.40
C ASP A 23 49.48 -3.03 9.02
N SER A 24 50.37 -2.23 9.64
CA SER A 24 51.26 -2.51 10.81
C SER A 24 52.56 -3.35 10.70
N SER A 25 53.71 -2.74 11.08
CA SER A 25 54.59 -3.23 12.17
C SER A 25 55.87 -2.37 12.40
N VAL A 26 56.27 -2.27 13.68
CA VAL A 26 57.48 -1.64 14.30
C VAL A 26 57.71 -2.50 15.58
N PRO A 27 58.93 -2.80 16.13
CA PRO A 27 60.12 -1.93 16.24
C PRO A 27 61.52 -2.62 16.26
N SER A 28 62.60 -1.87 16.56
CA SER A 28 63.64 -2.25 17.57
C SER A 28 64.65 -1.10 17.84
N ASP A 29 65.20 -1.04 19.06
CA ASP A 29 66.09 0.03 19.57
C ASP A 29 67.60 -0.26 19.49
N ALA A 30 68.43 0.80 19.40
CA ALA A 30 69.53 1.12 20.35
C ALA A 30 70.47 2.25 19.82
N GLY A 31 71.08 3.02 20.74
CA GLY A 31 72.03 4.11 20.43
C GLY A 31 73.50 3.66 20.22
N PRO A 32 74.52 4.56 20.29
CA PRO A 32 74.60 5.71 21.22
C PRO A 32 75.07 7.06 20.59
N GLU A 33 75.39 8.02 21.47
CA GLU A 33 75.83 9.40 21.21
C GLU A 33 77.11 9.52 20.36
N GLY A 34 77.23 10.56 19.52
CA GLY A 34 78.51 10.86 18.85
C GLY A 34 78.58 12.03 17.85
N ARG A 35 78.88 13.22 18.38
CA ARG A 35 79.56 14.37 17.69
C ARG A 35 78.82 15.09 16.55
N ASP A 36 78.48 16.35 16.86
CA ASP A 36 78.42 17.43 15.89
C ASP A 36 79.78 17.61 15.17
N THR A 37 79.79 17.35 13.87
CA THR A 37 80.78 17.89 12.94
C THR A 37 80.05 18.31 11.66
N GLY A 38 79.74 19.60 11.54
CA GLY A 38 79.09 20.15 10.35
C GLY A 38 79.89 19.92 9.06
N THR A 39 79.49 18.91 8.28
CA THR A 39 80.00 18.68 6.92
C THR A 39 79.55 19.82 6.01
N ALA A 40 80.43 20.81 5.83
CA ALA A 40 80.21 21.85 4.84
C ALA A 40 80.22 21.24 3.43
N CYS A 41 79.12 21.40 2.71
CA CYS A 41 79.00 20.95 1.33
C CYS A 41 79.91 21.74 0.39
N SER A 42 80.23 21.14 -0.76
CA SER A 42 80.97 21.80 -1.85
C SER A 42 80.29 23.11 -2.27
N ALA A 43 81.07 24.09 -2.74
CA ALA A 43 80.48 25.31 -3.30
C ALA A 43 79.52 24.97 -4.45
N GLY A 44 78.26 25.42 -4.36
CA GLY A 44 77.19 25.06 -5.28
C GLY A 44 76.28 23.90 -4.81
N GLN A 45 76.54 23.28 -3.64
CA GLN A 45 75.69 22.22 -3.09
C GLN A 45 75.07 22.62 -1.74
N THR A 46 73.81 22.25 -1.53
CA THR A 46 73.05 22.51 -0.30
C THR A 46 73.03 21.27 0.59
N SER A 47 73.12 21.46 1.92
CA SER A 47 73.02 20.37 2.89
C SER A 47 71.56 20.07 3.20
N CYS A 48 71.11 18.86 2.87
CA CYS A 48 69.74 18.40 2.99
C CYS A 48 69.71 17.07 3.74
N GLY A 49 69.21 17.08 4.99
CA GLY A 49 68.99 15.86 5.79
C GLY A 49 70.24 15.02 6.12
N GLY A 50 71.44 15.56 5.92
CA GLY A 50 72.72 14.84 6.09
C GLY A 50 73.45 14.49 4.79
N GLY A 51 72.84 14.73 3.62
CA GLY A 51 73.49 14.66 2.30
C GLY A 51 73.74 16.04 1.70
N CYS A 52 74.62 16.12 0.70
CA CYS A 52 74.85 17.33 -0.11
C CYS A 52 74.28 17.13 -1.51
N VAL A 53 73.38 18.02 -1.94
CA VAL A 53 72.67 17.94 -3.24
C VAL A 53 72.84 19.22 -4.05
N ASP A 54 72.82 19.12 -5.37
CA ASP A 54 72.82 20.28 -6.28
C ASP A 54 71.37 20.74 -6.51
N THR A 55 70.93 21.74 -5.74
CA THR A 55 69.57 22.27 -5.84
C THR A 55 69.30 23.01 -7.16
N GLU A 56 70.28 23.21 -8.06
CA GLU A 56 70.00 23.75 -9.39
C GLU A 56 69.51 22.70 -10.40
N ARG A 57 69.80 21.41 -10.15
CA ARG A 57 69.66 20.30 -11.13
C ARG A 57 69.05 19.00 -10.58
N ASP A 58 69.04 18.81 -9.27
CA ASP A 58 68.52 17.59 -8.64
C ASP A 58 66.98 17.55 -8.70
N LEU A 59 66.44 16.55 -9.39
CA LEU A 59 64.99 16.38 -9.60
C LEU A 59 64.19 16.14 -8.31
N GLY A 60 64.83 15.72 -7.21
CA GLY A 60 64.19 15.52 -5.91
C GLY A 60 64.37 16.69 -4.94
N ASN A 61 65.19 17.68 -5.28
CA ASN A 61 65.62 18.77 -4.40
C ASN A 61 65.71 20.11 -5.15
N CYS A 62 64.82 20.34 -6.12
CA CYS A 62 64.94 21.46 -7.04
C CYS A 62 64.61 22.79 -6.35
N GLY A 63 65.57 23.71 -6.31
CA GLY A 63 65.50 24.99 -5.61
C GLY A 63 65.56 24.89 -4.08
N SER A 64 65.16 23.76 -3.48
CA SER A 64 65.24 23.50 -2.05
C SER A 64 65.15 22.01 -1.71
N CYS A 65 65.67 21.64 -0.53
CA CYS A 65 65.67 20.26 -0.02
C CYS A 65 64.28 19.61 -0.06
N GLY A 66 64.17 18.44 -0.69
CA GLY A 66 62.92 17.65 -0.77
C GLY A 66 61.85 18.19 -1.71
N ASN A 67 62.11 19.28 -2.46
CA ASN A 67 61.19 19.77 -3.49
C ASN A 67 61.39 18.98 -4.79
N ALA A 68 60.65 17.88 -4.93
CA ALA A 68 60.69 17.03 -6.12
C ALA A 68 59.82 17.60 -7.25
N CYS A 69 60.34 17.58 -8.48
CA CYS A 69 59.60 17.99 -9.68
C CYS A 69 58.57 16.93 -10.12
N ALA A 70 57.57 17.32 -10.90
CA ALA A 70 56.58 16.37 -11.44
C ALA A 70 57.18 15.45 -12.52
N LEU A 71 56.45 14.38 -12.86
CA LEU A 71 56.93 13.28 -13.73
C LEU A 71 57.38 13.71 -15.14
N ASP A 72 56.91 14.85 -15.65
CA ASP A 72 57.22 15.39 -16.98
C ASP A 72 58.01 16.72 -16.91
N GLU A 73 58.64 17.01 -15.76
CA GLU A 73 59.43 18.20 -15.52
C GLU A 73 60.92 17.90 -15.33
N SER A 74 61.76 18.87 -15.69
CA SER A 74 63.19 18.88 -15.38
C SER A 74 63.56 20.01 -14.43
N CYS A 75 64.54 19.79 -13.56
CA CYS A 75 65.07 20.83 -12.70
C CYS A 75 66.10 21.66 -13.46
N ALA A 76 65.79 22.94 -13.69
CA ALA A 76 66.63 23.84 -14.47
C ALA A 76 66.83 25.17 -13.73
N SER A 77 68.06 25.38 -13.25
CA SER A 77 68.46 26.53 -12.43
C SER A 77 67.62 26.69 -11.16
N GLY A 78 67.31 25.57 -10.51
CA GLY A 78 66.57 25.53 -9.24
C GLY A 78 65.07 25.81 -9.36
N VAL A 79 64.51 25.64 -10.56
CA VAL A 79 63.07 25.72 -10.83
C VAL A 79 62.67 24.48 -11.63
N CYS A 80 61.64 23.76 -11.17
CA CYS A 80 61.01 22.70 -11.96
C CYS A 80 60.34 23.31 -13.19
N ARG A 81 60.60 22.76 -14.37
CA ARG A 81 60.04 23.22 -15.64
C ARG A 81 59.62 22.03 -16.49
N ALA A 82 58.39 22.06 -16.99
CA ALA A 82 57.95 21.15 -18.03
C ALA A 82 58.92 21.16 -19.21
N MET A 83 59.28 19.98 -19.73
CA MET A 83 60.18 19.88 -20.86
C MET A 83 59.46 20.33 -22.14
N MET A 84 59.86 21.49 -22.69
CA MET A 84 59.47 21.86 -24.05
C MET A 84 60.23 20.99 -25.06
N ALA A 85 59.70 19.79 -25.29
CA ALA A 85 59.93 19.10 -26.55
C ALA A 85 59.26 19.92 -27.67
N CYS A 86 60.00 20.19 -28.75
CA CYS A 86 59.39 20.69 -29.97
C CYS A 86 58.42 19.63 -30.53
N GLY A 87 57.30 20.08 -31.10
CA GLY A 87 56.28 19.18 -31.65
C GLY A 87 56.79 18.37 -32.85
N GLU A 88 56.03 17.35 -33.26
CA GLU A 88 56.39 16.54 -34.44
C GLU A 88 56.63 17.44 -35.67
N GLY A 89 57.79 17.26 -36.32
CA GLY A 89 58.24 18.10 -37.43
C GLY A 89 59.04 19.36 -37.04
N MET A 90 59.25 19.63 -35.76
CA MET A 90 60.02 20.79 -35.30
C MET A 90 61.28 20.40 -34.51
N ALA A 91 62.35 21.16 -34.64
CA ALA A 91 63.62 20.95 -33.92
C ALA A 91 64.06 22.20 -33.16
N ASP A 92 64.65 22.05 -31.98
CA ASP A 92 65.29 23.17 -31.27
C ASP A 92 66.64 23.49 -31.92
N CYS A 93 66.70 24.61 -32.63
CA CYS A 93 67.90 25.10 -33.29
C CYS A 93 68.65 26.16 -32.45
N GLY A 94 68.39 26.22 -31.13
CA GLY A 94 69.03 27.13 -30.18
C GLY A 94 68.44 28.54 -30.15
N ALA A 95 67.54 28.85 -31.09
CA ALA A 95 66.71 30.06 -31.10
C ALA A 95 65.24 29.76 -30.72
N GLY A 96 64.95 28.51 -30.31
CA GLY A 96 63.61 27.95 -30.19
C GLY A 96 63.33 26.89 -31.25
N CYS A 97 62.11 26.37 -31.25
CA CYS A 97 61.64 25.37 -32.21
C CYS A 97 61.50 25.99 -33.61
N ILE A 98 62.20 25.41 -34.59
CA ILE A 98 62.07 25.72 -36.02
C ILE A 98 61.44 24.51 -36.71
N ASP A 99 60.55 24.78 -37.67
CA ASP A 99 59.97 23.77 -38.56
C ASP A 99 61.08 23.16 -39.43
N VAL A 100 61.30 21.85 -39.34
CA VAL A 100 62.26 21.13 -40.20
C VAL A 100 61.59 20.34 -41.31
N GLN A 101 60.27 20.40 -41.44
CA GLN A 101 59.50 19.78 -42.54
C GLN A 101 59.36 20.72 -43.74
N GLY A 102 59.25 22.02 -43.51
CA GLY A 102 58.96 23.05 -44.53
C GLY A 102 59.92 24.24 -44.62
N ASP A 103 60.90 24.40 -43.72
CA ASP A 103 61.88 25.51 -43.81
C ASP A 103 63.02 25.17 -44.79
N ASP A 104 63.06 25.89 -45.92
CA ASP A 104 64.10 25.81 -46.95
C ASP A 104 65.53 26.07 -46.44
N ALA A 105 65.71 26.67 -45.25
CA ALA A 105 67.00 26.89 -44.60
C ALA A 105 67.37 25.83 -43.55
N ASN A 106 66.40 25.06 -43.05
CA ASN A 106 66.53 24.12 -41.93
C ASN A 106 65.96 22.72 -42.24
N CYS A 107 66.01 22.31 -43.51
CA CYS A 107 65.27 21.17 -44.04
C CYS A 107 65.76 19.81 -43.55
N GLY A 108 64.91 19.13 -42.77
CA GLY A 108 65.16 17.86 -42.08
C GLY A 108 66.06 17.97 -40.85
N ILE A 109 66.94 18.97 -40.78
CA ILE A 109 67.79 19.33 -39.64
C ILE A 109 68.13 20.83 -39.65
N CYS A 110 68.32 21.40 -38.46
CA CYS A 110 68.83 22.76 -38.27
C CYS A 110 70.06 23.06 -39.14
N GLY A 111 70.02 24.17 -39.89
CA GLY A 111 71.10 24.67 -40.73
C GLY A 111 71.32 23.95 -42.07
N ARG A 112 70.42 23.04 -42.48
CA ARG A 112 70.46 22.41 -43.81
C ARG A 112 69.58 23.16 -44.81
N SER A 113 70.19 24.00 -45.63
CA SER A 113 69.47 24.74 -46.67
C SER A 113 69.36 23.97 -48.00
N CYS A 114 68.28 24.19 -48.75
CA CYS A 114 68.01 23.54 -50.04
C CYS A 114 68.68 24.24 -51.24
N GLY A 115 68.75 23.54 -52.39
CA GLY A 115 69.30 24.09 -53.63
C GLY A 115 68.38 25.13 -54.30
N ALA A 116 68.92 25.94 -55.22
CA ALA A 116 68.22 27.08 -55.83
C ALA A 116 66.96 26.75 -56.69
N ASP A 117 66.72 25.47 -56.97
CA ASP A 117 65.54 24.95 -57.69
C ASP A 117 64.73 23.92 -56.84
N GLU A 118 65.11 23.72 -55.58
CA GLU A 118 64.53 22.80 -54.61
C GLU A 118 63.87 23.57 -53.46
N MET A 119 62.83 22.97 -52.87
CA MET A 119 62.24 23.45 -51.61
C MET A 119 62.10 22.28 -50.63
N CYS A 120 61.89 22.58 -49.35
CA CYS A 120 61.69 21.57 -48.31
C CYS A 120 60.28 20.98 -48.39
N ILE A 121 60.20 19.65 -48.53
CA ILE A 121 58.96 18.88 -48.51
C ILE A 121 59.20 17.67 -47.61
N ASP A 122 58.43 17.56 -46.53
CA ASP A 122 58.53 16.49 -45.51
C ASP A 122 59.98 16.24 -45.04
N GLY A 123 60.74 17.33 -44.83
CA GLY A 123 62.12 17.29 -44.35
C GLY A 123 63.17 16.90 -45.39
N ALA A 124 62.79 16.84 -46.67
CA ALA A 124 63.69 16.61 -47.79
C ALA A 124 63.63 17.76 -48.80
N CYS A 125 64.81 18.29 -49.18
CA CYS A 125 64.93 19.19 -50.32
C CYS A 125 64.56 18.44 -51.60
N ALA A 126 63.58 18.95 -52.35
CA ALA A 126 63.11 18.35 -53.59
C ALA A 126 62.67 19.41 -54.61
N THR A 127 62.84 19.12 -55.90
CA THR A 127 62.36 19.97 -56.99
C THR A 127 60.83 19.91 -57.09
N ALA A 128 60.13 20.89 -56.52
CA ALA A 128 58.67 20.93 -56.53
C ALA A 128 58.09 21.12 -57.95
N MET A 129 57.03 20.36 -58.23
CA MET A 129 56.08 20.62 -59.31
C MET A 129 54.84 21.29 -58.69
N CYS A 130 54.37 22.40 -59.27
CA CYS A 130 53.22 23.13 -58.73
C CYS A 130 51.95 22.28 -58.72
N GLY A 131 51.13 22.45 -57.67
CA GLY A 131 49.91 21.68 -57.47
C GLY A 131 48.71 22.25 -58.23
N GLY A 132 47.85 21.36 -58.75
CA GLY A 132 46.53 21.73 -59.24
C GLY A 132 46.54 22.64 -60.48
N ALA A 133 46.17 23.91 -60.29
CA ALA A 133 45.95 24.88 -61.38
C ALA A 133 47.02 25.99 -61.44
N GLU A 134 48.00 25.97 -60.54
CA GLU A 134 49.08 26.96 -60.47
C GLU A 134 50.16 26.71 -61.53
N THR A 135 50.77 27.78 -62.03
CA THR A 135 51.87 27.72 -63.00
C THR A 135 53.18 28.11 -62.34
N ARG A 136 54.27 27.41 -62.65
CA ARG A 136 55.61 27.76 -62.14
C ARG A 136 56.17 28.97 -62.89
N CYS A 137 56.26 30.09 -62.21
CA CYS A 137 56.87 31.33 -62.71
C CYS A 137 58.18 31.59 -61.95
N GLY A 138 59.27 30.99 -62.45
CA GLY A 138 60.57 31.00 -61.79
C GLY A 138 60.63 30.00 -60.63
N ALA A 139 60.89 30.51 -59.41
CA ALA A 139 60.90 29.71 -58.19
C ALA A 139 59.50 29.58 -57.55
N ALA A 140 58.55 30.46 -57.89
CA ALA A 140 57.21 30.47 -57.31
C ALA A 140 56.19 29.68 -58.16
N CYS A 141 55.20 29.12 -57.47
CA CYS A 141 53.93 28.71 -58.07
C CYS A 141 52.93 29.86 -57.92
N VAL A 142 52.27 30.24 -59.01
CA VAL A 142 51.32 31.36 -59.03
C VAL A 142 50.05 31.00 -59.80
N ASP A 143 48.91 31.54 -59.37
CA ASP A 143 47.63 31.34 -60.03
C ASP A 143 47.39 32.45 -61.07
N LEU A 144 47.66 32.13 -62.34
CA LEU A 144 47.49 33.03 -63.49
C LEU A 144 46.05 33.53 -63.71
N ARG A 145 45.08 33.16 -62.85
CA ARG A 145 43.68 33.60 -62.92
C ARG A 145 43.37 34.80 -62.04
N ASN A 146 44.23 35.11 -61.06
CA ASN A 146 44.04 36.16 -60.05
C ASN A 146 45.35 36.85 -59.59
N ASP A 147 46.52 36.38 -60.00
CA ASP A 147 47.80 37.07 -59.76
C ASP A 147 47.96 38.28 -60.71
N ASP A 148 47.92 39.49 -60.16
CA ASP A 148 48.03 40.76 -60.89
C ASP A 148 49.38 40.97 -61.59
N ALA A 149 50.44 40.26 -61.19
CA ALA A 149 51.78 40.34 -61.80
C ALA A 149 52.03 39.24 -62.85
N ASN A 150 51.14 38.25 -62.95
CA ASN A 150 51.26 37.06 -63.81
C ASN A 150 49.94 36.72 -64.51
N CYS A 151 49.15 37.73 -64.88
CA CYS A 151 47.79 37.52 -65.33
C CYS A 151 47.73 36.82 -66.71
N GLY A 152 47.23 35.59 -66.74
CA GLY A 152 47.16 34.73 -67.92
C GLY A 152 48.51 34.14 -68.38
N ALA A 153 49.64 34.72 -68.01
CA ALA A 153 50.98 34.17 -68.21
C ALA A 153 52.02 34.80 -67.26
N CYS A 154 53.10 34.07 -66.97
CA CYS A 154 54.20 34.55 -66.13
C CYS A 154 54.75 35.91 -66.58
N GLY A 155 54.83 36.88 -65.66
CA GLY A 155 55.35 38.22 -65.92
C GLY A 155 54.43 39.13 -66.76
N VAL A 156 53.16 38.77 -66.93
CA VAL A 156 52.14 39.68 -67.49
C VAL A 156 51.49 40.46 -66.35
N GLU A 157 52.10 41.58 -66.01
CA GLU A 157 51.56 42.53 -65.03
C GLU A 157 50.36 43.31 -65.60
N CYS A 158 49.28 43.43 -64.84
CA CYS A 158 48.11 44.19 -65.26
C CYS A 158 48.35 45.71 -65.25
N PRO A 159 47.74 46.47 -66.19
CA PRO A 159 47.85 47.93 -66.19
C PRO A 159 47.39 48.56 -64.88
N ALA A 160 48.04 49.63 -64.44
CA ALA A 160 47.74 50.30 -63.18
C ALA A 160 46.27 50.75 -63.09
N GLY A 161 45.48 50.09 -62.23
CA GLY A 161 44.04 50.29 -62.07
C GLY A 161 43.16 49.17 -62.64
N GLU A 162 43.76 48.10 -63.18
CA GLU A 162 43.06 46.87 -63.58
C GLU A 162 43.45 45.69 -62.66
N LEU A 163 42.54 44.73 -62.52
CA LEU A 163 42.70 43.50 -61.74
C LEU A 163 42.76 42.28 -62.67
N CYS A 164 43.53 41.25 -62.28
CA CYS A 164 43.48 39.96 -62.94
C CYS A 164 42.20 39.21 -62.57
N LEU A 165 41.27 39.12 -63.51
CA LEU A 165 40.00 38.43 -63.34
C LEU A 165 39.86 37.32 -64.39
N ALA A 166 39.98 36.07 -63.95
CA ALA A 166 39.89 34.88 -64.80
C ALA A 166 40.90 34.90 -65.98
N SER A 167 42.15 35.25 -65.68
CA SER A 167 43.28 35.30 -66.63
C SER A 167 43.19 36.40 -67.69
N ALA A 168 42.44 37.47 -67.42
CA ALA A 168 42.49 38.71 -68.18
C ALA A 168 42.48 39.92 -67.22
N CYS A 169 43.23 40.96 -67.56
CA CYS A 169 43.17 42.23 -66.84
C CYS A 169 41.83 42.94 -67.13
N SER A 170 41.20 43.47 -66.08
CA SER A 170 39.92 44.16 -66.18
C SER A 170 39.85 45.37 -65.25
N SER A 171 39.41 46.50 -65.80
CA SER A 171 39.09 47.73 -65.06
C SER A 171 37.73 47.71 -64.36
N ALA A 172 36.99 46.58 -64.39
CA ALA A 172 35.70 46.41 -63.72
C ALA A 172 35.45 44.98 -63.21
N CYS A 173 34.78 44.87 -62.08
CA CYS A 173 34.32 43.60 -61.50
C CYS A 173 32.99 43.14 -62.14
N PRO A 174 32.72 41.82 -62.18
CA PRO A 174 31.38 41.31 -62.43
C PRO A 174 30.40 41.76 -61.35
N ALA A 175 29.23 42.28 -61.75
CA ALA A 175 28.18 42.67 -60.82
C ALA A 175 27.71 41.46 -59.97
N PRO A 176 27.44 41.62 -58.66
CA PRO A 176 27.33 42.89 -57.90
C PRO A 176 28.65 43.54 -57.44
N GLY A 177 29.80 42.96 -57.75
CA GLY A 177 31.10 43.43 -57.25
C GLY A 177 31.52 44.83 -57.69
N MET A 178 32.31 45.50 -56.84
CA MET A 178 32.98 46.78 -57.08
C MET A 178 34.49 46.62 -56.86
N VAL A 179 35.31 47.40 -57.57
CA VAL A 179 36.75 47.48 -57.30
C VAL A 179 36.95 48.36 -56.06
N CYS A 180 37.46 47.78 -54.98
CA CYS A 180 37.78 48.47 -53.73
C CYS A 180 39.29 48.36 -53.41
N GLY A 181 39.83 49.31 -52.64
CA GLY A 181 41.27 49.46 -52.42
C GLY A 181 41.96 50.33 -53.49
N SER A 182 43.30 50.30 -53.54
CA SER A 182 44.07 51.03 -54.55
C SER A 182 45.45 50.42 -54.81
N GLY A 183 45.93 50.51 -56.06
CA GLY A 183 47.20 49.90 -56.47
C GLY A 183 47.17 48.37 -56.33
N ALA A 184 48.30 47.76 -55.95
CA ALA A 184 48.44 46.32 -55.71
C ALA A 184 47.70 45.79 -54.46
N GLY A 185 46.87 46.62 -53.81
CA GLY A 185 45.92 46.24 -52.76
C GLY A 185 44.46 46.41 -53.20
N SER A 186 44.20 46.48 -54.50
CA SER A 186 42.85 46.53 -55.06
C SER A 186 42.22 45.13 -55.09
N SER A 187 40.91 45.01 -54.98
CA SER A 187 40.21 43.73 -55.11
C SER A 187 38.74 43.90 -55.53
N CYS A 188 38.12 42.83 -56.03
CA CYS A 188 36.69 42.82 -56.30
C CYS A 188 35.90 42.39 -55.06
N VAL A 189 35.13 43.32 -54.50
CA VAL A 189 34.33 43.12 -53.29
C VAL A 189 32.84 43.19 -53.63
N ASP A 190 32.05 42.23 -53.13
CA ASP A 190 30.59 42.29 -53.24
C ASP A 190 30.01 43.30 -52.24
N VAL A 191 29.84 44.53 -52.70
CA VAL A 191 29.25 45.62 -51.92
C VAL A 191 27.79 45.37 -51.50
N THR A 192 27.13 44.29 -51.93
CA THR A 192 25.78 43.96 -51.45
C THR A 192 25.76 43.10 -50.19
N THR A 193 26.87 42.42 -49.86
CA THR A 193 26.99 41.48 -48.73
C THR A 193 28.22 41.70 -47.84
N ASP A 194 29.27 42.38 -48.33
CA ASP A 194 30.47 42.69 -47.57
C ASP A 194 30.22 43.76 -46.49
N ALA A 195 30.54 43.44 -45.24
CA ALA A 195 30.28 44.30 -44.09
C ALA A 195 31.32 45.43 -43.91
N ALA A 196 32.43 45.42 -44.63
CA ALA A 196 33.43 46.50 -44.64
C ALA A 196 33.23 47.48 -45.80
N ASN A 197 32.48 47.09 -46.84
CA ASN A 197 32.31 47.82 -48.10
C ASN A 197 30.84 47.92 -48.52
N CYS A 198 29.94 48.13 -47.57
CA CYS A 198 28.51 47.94 -47.80
C CYS A 198 27.89 49.08 -48.62
N GLY A 199 27.44 48.78 -49.84
CA GLY A 199 26.90 49.75 -50.82
C GLY A 199 27.95 50.61 -51.51
N ALA A 200 29.14 50.75 -50.92
CA ALA A 200 30.32 51.41 -51.49
C ALA A 200 31.58 50.95 -50.73
N CYS A 201 32.74 51.00 -51.40
CA CYS A 201 34.04 50.72 -50.77
C CYS A 201 34.28 51.57 -49.52
N ASP A 202 34.98 50.99 -48.54
CA ASP A 202 35.29 51.58 -47.22
C ASP A 202 34.06 51.95 -46.36
N ASN A 203 32.82 51.68 -46.79
CA ASN A 203 31.61 51.91 -46.00
C ASN A 203 31.35 50.76 -45.01
N VAL A 204 32.16 50.72 -43.95
CA VAL A 204 32.09 49.72 -42.88
C VAL A 204 30.77 49.83 -42.11
N CYS A 205 30.08 48.72 -41.93
CA CYS A 205 28.87 48.66 -41.12
C CYS A 205 29.17 48.83 -39.62
N PRO A 206 28.37 49.64 -38.89
CA PRO A 206 28.47 49.74 -37.44
C PRO A 206 28.35 48.39 -36.73
N GLU A 207 28.98 48.25 -35.56
CA GLU A 207 28.97 47.02 -34.76
C GLU A 207 27.55 46.45 -34.59
N GLY A 208 27.43 45.12 -34.76
CA GLY A 208 26.14 44.41 -34.69
C GLY A 208 25.27 44.49 -35.95
N ARG A 209 25.73 45.14 -37.04
CA ARG A 209 24.99 45.21 -38.32
C ARG A 209 25.65 44.40 -39.42
N ALA A 210 24.84 43.78 -40.27
CA ALA A 210 25.26 43.10 -41.49
C ALA A 210 25.02 44.00 -42.71
N CYS A 211 25.76 43.77 -43.79
CA CYS A 211 25.39 44.30 -45.08
C CYS A 211 24.29 43.42 -45.69
N VAL A 212 23.15 44.03 -46.04
CA VAL A 212 22.04 43.35 -46.71
C VAL A 212 21.57 44.27 -47.82
N ASP A 213 21.56 43.81 -49.07
CA ASP A 213 21.19 44.59 -50.27
C ASP A 213 21.92 45.96 -50.34
N GLY A 214 23.21 45.99 -49.99
CA GLY A 214 24.02 47.21 -50.00
C GLY A 214 23.65 48.27 -48.94
N GLY A 215 22.93 47.87 -47.88
CA GLY A 215 22.64 48.73 -46.73
C GLY A 215 22.94 48.04 -45.40
N CYS A 216 23.65 48.74 -44.51
CA CYS A 216 23.98 48.25 -43.17
C CYS A 216 22.74 48.19 -42.27
N ARG A 217 22.22 46.98 -42.06
CA ARG A 217 20.97 46.68 -41.37
C ARG A 217 21.22 45.73 -40.20
N CYS A 218 20.28 45.67 -39.27
CA CYS A 218 20.17 44.52 -38.39
C CYS A 218 19.88 43.25 -39.20
N ASP A 219 20.14 42.08 -38.65
CA ASP A 219 19.78 40.84 -39.33
C ASP A 219 18.24 40.71 -39.45
N GLY A 220 17.76 39.77 -40.26
CA GLY A 220 16.30 39.56 -40.45
C GLY A 220 15.55 39.04 -39.22
N ARG A 221 16.14 39.11 -38.02
CA ARG A 221 15.62 38.62 -36.74
C ARG A 221 15.63 39.69 -35.64
N THR A 222 16.27 40.84 -35.87
CA THR A 222 16.47 41.88 -34.86
C THR A 222 16.06 43.28 -35.37
N GLU A 223 15.50 44.09 -34.48
CA GLU A 223 15.09 45.47 -34.77
C GLU A 223 16.15 46.48 -34.30
N LEU A 224 16.24 47.63 -34.98
CA LEU A 224 17.21 48.67 -34.66
C LEU A 224 16.70 49.60 -33.54
N CYS A 225 16.93 49.21 -32.30
CA CYS A 225 16.51 49.96 -31.11
C CYS A 225 17.68 50.76 -30.50
N GLY A 226 17.54 52.08 -30.40
CA GLY A 226 18.54 52.96 -29.78
C GLY A 226 19.90 53.07 -30.50
N GLY A 227 20.07 52.38 -31.64
CA GLY A 227 21.32 52.31 -32.41
C GLY A 227 21.93 50.90 -32.48
N ALA A 228 21.54 50.02 -31.55
CA ALA A 228 21.91 48.60 -31.51
C ALA A 228 20.79 47.71 -32.11
N CYS A 229 21.15 46.49 -32.48
CA CYS A 229 20.20 45.49 -32.95
C CYS A 229 19.75 44.60 -31.78
N VAL A 230 18.44 44.49 -31.56
CA VAL A 230 17.86 43.72 -30.45
C VAL A 230 16.76 42.79 -30.95
N ASP A 231 16.62 41.62 -30.33
CA ASP A 231 15.50 40.72 -30.60
C ASP A 231 14.29 41.15 -29.76
N THR A 232 13.34 41.85 -30.36
CA THR A 232 12.11 42.29 -29.69
C THR A 232 11.20 41.13 -29.28
N MET A 233 11.48 39.88 -29.70
CA MET A 233 10.75 38.69 -29.25
C MET A 233 11.25 38.13 -27.92
N THR A 234 12.46 38.47 -27.48
CA THR A 234 13.11 37.91 -26.26
C THR A 234 13.80 38.94 -25.36
N ASP A 235 14.09 40.16 -25.82
CA ASP A 235 14.70 41.22 -25.02
C ASP A 235 13.68 41.84 -24.04
N THR A 236 13.94 41.69 -22.74
CA THR A 236 13.12 42.23 -21.65
C THR A 236 13.11 43.76 -21.58
N ALA A 237 14.03 44.46 -22.25
CA ALA A 237 14.05 45.92 -22.36
C ALA A 237 13.34 46.47 -23.62
N ASN A 238 13.05 45.62 -24.61
CA ASN A 238 12.51 46.01 -25.92
C ASN A 238 11.38 45.05 -26.38
N CYS A 239 10.56 44.57 -25.44
CA CYS A 239 9.65 43.46 -25.69
C CYS A 239 8.45 43.85 -26.56
N GLY A 240 8.39 43.30 -27.77
CA GLY A 240 7.39 43.61 -28.81
C GLY A 240 7.60 44.95 -29.53
N ALA A 241 8.42 45.86 -28.99
CA ALA A 241 8.81 47.12 -29.62
C ALA A 241 10.02 47.76 -28.89
N CYS A 242 10.79 48.60 -29.61
CA CYS A 242 11.88 49.39 -29.02
C CYS A 242 11.43 50.21 -27.79
N GLY A 243 12.12 50.03 -26.67
CA GLY A 243 11.86 50.70 -25.39
C GLY A 243 10.66 50.17 -24.59
N ALA A 244 9.97 49.12 -25.07
CA ALA A 244 8.89 48.47 -24.33
C ALA A 244 9.45 47.49 -23.28
N ALA A 245 10.07 48.05 -22.23
CA ALA A 245 10.63 47.25 -21.14
C ALA A 245 9.54 46.57 -20.29
N CYS A 246 9.75 45.31 -19.95
CA CYS A 246 8.78 44.53 -19.17
C CYS A 246 8.70 44.99 -17.70
N PRO A 247 7.51 44.87 -17.06
CA PRO A 247 7.37 45.09 -15.62
C PRO A 247 8.30 44.20 -14.79
N ALA A 248 8.72 44.70 -13.62
CA ALA A 248 9.66 44.00 -12.75
C ALA A 248 9.14 42.58 -12.37
N GLY A 249 9.94 41.56 -12.69
CA GLY A 249 9.62 40.15 -12.45
C GLY A 249 9.02 39.40 -13.66
N GLN A 250 8.76 40.09 -14.78
CA GLN A 250 8.30 39.48 -16.03
C GLN A 250 9.46 39.25 -17.01
N THR A 251 9.34 38.22 -17.85
CA THR A 251 10.21 37.89 -18.99
C THR A 251 9.55 38.30 -20.30
N CYS A 252 10.34 38.51 -21.36
CA CYS A 252 9.79 38.69 -22.70
C CYS A 252 9.67 37.32 -23.38
N GLU A 253 8.45 36.93 -23.75
CA GLU A 253 8.17 35.67 -24.43
C GLU A 253 7.36 35.94 -25.69
N SER A 254 7.97 35.67 -26.85
CA SER A 254 7.37 35.89 -28.17
C SER A 254 6.87 37.33 -28.42
N GLY A 255 7.59 38.33 -27.89
CA GLY A 255 7.25 39.74 -28.05
C GLY A 255 6.09 40.22 -27.17
N SER A 256 5.85 39.54 -26.04
CA SER A 256 4.95 39.99 -24.98
C SER A 256 5.52 39.69 -23.61
N CYS A 257 5.28 40.58 -22.65
CA CYS A 257 5.74 40.39 -21.28
C CYS A 257 4.87 39.35 -20.56
N ALA A 258 5.51 38.29 -20.08
CA ALA A 258 4.89 37.14 -19.45
C ALA A 258 5.53 36.86 -18.07
N CYS A 259 4.87 36.04 -17.26
CA CYS A 259 5.46 35.57 -16.00
C CYS A 259 6.30 34.31 -16.26
N PRO A 260 7.55 34.24 -15.76
CA PRO A 260 8.47 33.16 -16.13
C PRO A 260 8.02 31.79 -15.61
N GLY A 261 8.09 30.79 -16.49
CA GLY A 261 7.84 29.39 -16.15
C GLY A 261 6.38 29.11 -15.79
N SER A 262 6.14 28.59 -14.58
CA SER A 262 4.80 28.22 -14.08
C SER A 262 4.19 29.25 -13.12
N THR A 263 4.60 30.52 -13.21
CA THR A 263 4.08 31.59 -12.33
C THR A 263 2.90 32.34 -12.97
N GLU A 264 1.88 32.66 -12.18
CA GLU A 264 0.68 33.39 -12.64
C GLU A 264 0.80 34.89 -12.30
N LEU A 265 0.26 35.77 -13.17
CA LEU A 265 0.31 37.23 -13.00
C LEU A 265 -0.76 37.74 -12.01
N CYS A 266 -0.54 37.52 -10.72
CA CYS A 266 -1.45 37.95 -9.67
C CYS A 266 -1.20 39.41 -9.25
N ARG A 267 -2.16 40.28 -9.57
CA ARG A 267 -2.17 41.73 -9.22
C ARG A 267 -0.92 42.51 -9.69
N GLY A 268 -0.29 42.07 -10.77
CA GLY A 268 0.89 42.71 -11.37
C GLY A 268 2.23 42.15 -10.92
N ALA A 269 2.25 41.16 -10.01
CA ALA A 269 3.44 40.38 -9.66
C ALA A 269 3.27 38.93 -10.13
N CYS A 270 4.38 38.25 -10.43
CA CYS A 270 4.38 36.84 -10.79
C CYS A 270 4.46 35.98 -9.52
N THR A 271 3.48 35.09 -9.31
CA THR A 271 3.36 34.29 -8.08
C THR A 271 3.25 32.80 -8.37
N LEU A 272 3.86 31.99 -7.51
CA LEU A 272 3.76 30.52 -7.54
C LEU A 272 2.46 30.09 -6.85
N THR A 273 1.39 29.92 -7.63
CA THR A 273 0.06 29.57 -7.09
C THR A 273 -0.03 28.15 -6.53
N ASP A 274 0.99 27.32 -6.73
CA ASP A 274 1.09 25.98 -6.13
C ASP A 274 1.53 25.97 -4.66
N ILE A 275 2.22 27.03 -4.19
CA ILE A 275 2.75 27.16 -2.82
C ILE A 275 2.46 28.50 -2.11
N ASP A 276 2.04 29.55 -2.82
CA ASP A 276 1.70 30.84 -2.22
C ASP A 276 0.36 30.79 -1.47
N SER A 277 0.39 30.92 -0.15
CA SER A 277 -0.80 30.95 0.71
C SER A 277 -1.71 32.17 0.49
N LEU A 278 -1.31 33.16 -0.32
CA LEU A 278 -2.15 34.31 -0.70
C LEU A 278 -2.78 34.18 -2.09
N ASN A 279 -2.34 33.22 -2.91
CA ASN A 279 -2.76 33.03 -4.30
C ASN A 279 -2.93 31.54 -4.65
N CYS A 280 -3.40 30.73 -3.71
CA CYS A 280 -3.32 29.27 -3.79
C CYS A 280 -4.28 28.68 -4.83
N GLY A 281 -3.74 28.10 -5.90
CA GLY A 281 -4.48 27.54 -7.04
C GLY A 281 -5.15 28.57 -7.96
N ALA A 282 -5.26 29.83 -7.52
CA ALA A 282 -5.73 30.97 -8.31
C ALA A 282 -5.39 32.29 -7.59
N CYS A 283 -5.18 33.37 -8.36
CA CYS A 283 -4.90 34.70 -7.83
C CYS A 283 -5.91 35.19 -6.77
N GLY A 284 -5.40 35.54 -5.59
CA GLY A 284 -6.18 36.05 -4.47
C GLY A 284 -6.96 34.99 -3.66
N ASN A 285 -6.77 33.69 -3.92
CA ASN A 285 -7.31 32.64 -3.06
C ASN A 285 -6.40 32.48 -1.83
N ILE A 286 -6.84 33.04 -0.70
CA ILE A 286 -6.04 33.13 0.53
C ILE A 286 -6.33 31.94 1.46
N CYS A 287 -5.30 31.15 1.73
CA CYS A 287 -5.30 30.09 2.74
C CYS A 287 -5.31 30.69 4.16
N ALA A 288 -6.27 30.29 4.99
CA ALA A 288 -6.51 30.89 6.30
C ALA A 288 -7.23 29.94 7.26
N GLY A 289 -7.27 30.29 8.55
CA GLY A 289 -7.99 29.52 9.57
C GLY A 289 -7.39 28.12 9.77
N SER A 290 -8.21 27.07 9.62
CA SER A 290 -7.78 25.68 9.75
C SER A 290 -6.97 25.15 8.56
N THR A 291 -6.93 25.87 7.44
CA THR A 291 -6.16 25.49 6.24
C THR A 291 -5.18 26.60 5.80
N PRO A 292 -4.15 26.93 6.61
CA PRO A 292 -3.28 28.09 6.37
C PRO A 292 -2.15 27.85 5.35
N THR A 293 -1.92 26.62 4.89
CA THR A 293 -0.79 26.28 4.01
C THR A 293 -1.28 25.94 2.61
N CYS A 294 -0.67 26.52 1.57
CA CYS A 294 -0.89 26.07 0.19
C CYS A 294 0.03 24.89 -0.13
N VAL A 295 -0.54 23.82 -0.69
CA VAL A 295 0.21 22.65 -1.20
C VAL A 295 -0.41 22.23 -2.52
N MET A 296 0.38 22.24 -3.59
CA MET A 296 -0.06 21.90 -4.96
C MET A 296 -1.33 22.66 -5.39
N GLY A 297 -1.44 23.93 -5.01
CA GLY A 297 -2.58 24.79 -5.33
C GLY A 297 -3.85 24.53 -4.52
N THR A 298 -3.77 23.76 -3.43
CA THR A 298 -4.88 23.54 -2.50
C THR A 298 -4.52 24.01 -1.09
N CYS A 299 -5.41 24.73 -0.42
CA CYS A 299 -5.23 25.10 0.99
C CYS A 299 -5.48 23.88 1.90
N MET A 300 -4.45 23.50 2.66
CA MET A 300 -4.44 22.32 3.55
C MET A 300 -4.15 22.72 5.00
N ALA A 301 -4.52 21.84 5.93
CA ALA A 301 -4.22 21.99 7.34
C ALA A 301 -2.71 21.77 7.60
N SER A 302 -2.05 22.75 8.24
CA SER A 302 -0.60 22.71 8.50
C SER A 302 -0.20 21.70 9.59
N SER A 303 -1.11 21.43 10.52
CA SER A 303 -0.84 20.70 11.76
C SER A 303 -2.15 20.37 12.47
N CYS A 304 -2.60 19.13 12.37
CA CYS A 304 -3.70 18.61 13.18
C CYS A 304 -3.21 18.30 14.61
N THR A 305 -4.12 18.29 15.59
CA THR A 305 -3.77 18.26 17.01
C THR A 305 -4.21 16.97 17.69
N GLY A 306 -3.70 16.65 18.89
CA GLY A 306 -4.18 15.52 19.69
C GLY A 306 -3.99 14.10 19.12
N GLY A 307 -3.34 13.95 17.96
CA GLY A 307 -3.22 12.68 17.22
C GLY A 307 -4.16 12.54 16.01
N GLU A 308 -4.89 13.61 15.66
CA GLU A 308 -5.63 13.75 14.40
C GLU A 308 -4.70 13.72 13.17
N ILE A 309 -5.24 13.34 12.01
CA ILE A 309 -4.58 13.40 10.70
C ILE A 309 -5.28 14.38 9.74
N PRO A 310 -4.55 15.00 8.79
CA PRO A 310 -5.13 15.89 7.79
C PRO A 310 -5.77 15.08 6.65
N CYS A 311 -7.09 15.21 6.50
CA CYS A 311 -7.87 14.63 5.40
C CYS A 311 -8.47 15.75 4.55
N GLY A 312 -7.64 16.31 3.66
CA GLY A 312 -7.98 17.48 2.85
C GLY A 312 -8.05 18.76 3.69
N ALA A 313 -9.23 19.37 3.74
CA ALA A 313 -9.47 20.61 4.49
C ALA A 313 -9.81 20.40 5.98
N SER A 314 -9.97 19.14 6.41
CA SER A 314 -10.36 18.78 7.78
C SER A 314 -9.27 18.00 8.49
N CYS A 315 -9.11 18.26 9.79
CA CYS A 315 -8.46 17.33 10.71
C CYS A 315 -9.49 16.33 11.22
N VAL A 316 -9.12 15.06 11.33
CA VAL A 316 -9.98 13.97 11.82
C VAL A 316 -9.19 13.05 12.74
N ASP A 317 -9.83 12.49 13.77
CA ASP A 317 -9.18 11.49 14.63
C ASP A 317 -9.34 10.10 13.99
N PRO A 318 -8.26 9.49 13.45
CA PRO A 318 -8.37 8.19 12.78
C PRO A 318 -8.63 7.05 13.78
N ARG A 319 -8.65 7.31 15.09
CA ARG A 319 -8.90 6.31 16.13
C ARG A 319 -10.38 6.12 16.45
N SER A 320 -11.24 7.06 16.03
CA SER A 320 -12.66 7.14 16.42
C SER A 320 -13.60 7.74 15.37
N ASP A 321 -13.12 8.29 14.23
CA ASP A 321 -13.99 8.72 13.13
C ASP A 321 -14.39 7.53 12.23
N ASP A 322 -15.66 7.14 12.28
CA ASP A 322 -16.26 6.09 11.44
C ASP A 322 -16.13 6.31 9.92
N ARG A 323 -15.72 7.49 9.46
CA ARG A 323 -15.49 7.81 8.03
C ARG A 323 -14.01 7.91 7.65
N ASN A 324 -13.10 7.87 8.63
CA ASN A 324 -11.67 8.04 8.43
C ASN A 324 -10.84 7.07 9.30
N CYS A 325 -11.36 5.85 9.53
CA CYS A 325 -10.83 4.95 10.53
C CYS A 325 -9.48 4.33 10.13
N GLY A 326 -8.43 4.67 10.86
CA GLY A 326 -7.04 4.33 10.51
C GLY A 326 -6.47 5.09 9.31
N GLY A 327 -7.27 5.91 8.62
CA GLY A 327 -6.84 6.66 7.44
C GLY A 327 -7.99 7.38 6.72
N CYS A 328 -7.65 8.42 5.97
CA CYS A 328 -8.63 9.26 5.28
C CYS A 328 -9.55 8.45 4.34
N GLY A 329 -10.86 8.64 4.48
CA GLY A 329 -11.88 7.98 3.64
C GLY A 329 -12.10 6.50 3.93
N VAL A 330 -11.48 5.92 4.96
CA VAL A 330 -11.79 4.55 5.41
C VAL A 330 -13.09 4.58 6.22
N VAL A 331 -14.19 4.29 5.53
CA VAL A 331 -15.54 4.27 6.12
C VAL A 331 -15.87 2.89 6.67
N CYS A 332 -16.30 2.82 7.93
CA CYS A 332 -16.76 1.60 8.57
C CYS A 332 -18.14 1.16 8.02
N GLY A 333 -18.34 -0.16 7.92
CA GLY A 333 -19.58 -0.75 7.42
C GLY A 333 -20.73 -0.70 8.43
N ALA A 334 -21.96 -0.97 7.98
CA ALA A 334 -23.10 -1.07 8.87
C ALA A 334 -22.87 -2.14 9.96
N GLY A 335 -23.21 -1.82 11.21
CA GLY A 335 -22.91 -2.67 12.37
C GLY A 335 -21.48 -2.55 12.92
N THR A 336 -20.61 -1.78 12.27
CA THR A 336 -19.22 -1.53 12.72
C THR A 336 -18.97 -0.04 12.98
N GLY A 337 -18.06 0.25 13.91
CA GLY A 337 -17.58 1.60 14.22
C GLY A 337 -16.05 1.63 14.38
N CYS A 338 -15.48 2.83 14.45
CA CYS A 338 -14.05 3.00 14.56
C CYS A 338 -13.55 2.85 16.00
N VAL A 339 -12.84 1.76 16.29
CA VAL A 339 -12.29 1.46 17.61
C VAL A 339 -10.78 1.28 17.52
N THR A 340 -10.04 2.25 18.07
CA THR A 340 -8.56 2.26 18.10
C THR A 340 -7.93 2.11 16.71
N ALA A 341 -8.47 2.85 15.73
CA ALA A 341 -8.00 2.91 14.35
C ALA A 341 -8.18 1.62 13.51
N ALA A 342 -9.16 0.80 13.88
CA ALA A 342 -9.73 -0.25 13.03
C ALA A 342 -11.26 -0.21 13.09
N CYS A 343 -11.94 -0.50 11.98
CA CYS A 343 -13.38 -0.73 11.98
C CYS A 343 -13.66 -2.10 12.61
N ARG A 344 -14.54 -2.14 13.62
CA ARG A 344 -14.91 -3.35 14.36
C ARG A 344 -16.41 -3.38 14.64
N PRO A 345 -17.02 -4.55 14.89
CA PRO A 345 -18.40 -4.62 15.36
C PRO A 345 -18.62 -3.71 16.59
N LEU A 346 -19.76 -3.03 16.66
CA LEU A 346 -20.03 -2.11 17.78
C LEU A 346 -20.07 -2.81 19.14
N ASN A 347 -20.31 -4.12 19.15
CA ASN A 347 -20.29 -5.02 20.31
C ASN A 347 -19.02 -5.90 20.39
N ASP A 348 -17.88 -5.43 19.84
CA ASP A 348 -16.53 -6.01 20.01
C ASP A 348 -16.14 -6.24 21.48
N ARG A 349 -16.68 -5.41 22.39
CA ARG A 349 -16.41 -5.51 23.83
C ARG A 349 -17.65 -5.89 24.62
N ARG A 350 -17.42 -6.59 25.73
CA ARG A 350 -18.42 -6.94 26.74
C ARG A 350 -19.11 -5.73 27.38
N GLU A 351 -18.42 -4.59 27.45
CA GLU A 351 -18.99 -3.33 27.96
C GLU A 351 -19.98 -2.67 26.98
N ASP A 352 -19.93 -3.05 25.70
CA ASP A 352 -20.77 -2.56 24.60
C ASP A 352 -21.79 -3.64 24.11
N ALA A 353 -22.09 -4.65 24.94
CA ALA A 353 -22.85 -5.85 24.56
C ALA A 353 -24.31 -5.57 24.14
N GLU A 354 -24.64 -5.89 22.88
CA GLU A 354 -25.92 -5.53 22.24
C GLU A 354 -27.14 -6.24 22.90
N PRO A 355 -28.20 -5.52 23.31
CA PRO A 355 -29.30 -6.10 24.09
C PRO A 355 -30.32 -6.90 23.25
N ILE A 356 -30.35 -8.22 23.44
CA ILE A 356 -31.37 -9.11 22.87
C ILE A 356 -32.61 -9.06 23.76
N THR A 357 -33.71 -8.49 23.24
CA THR A 357 -35.00 -8.44 23.92
C THR A 357 -35.78 -9.75 23.71
N LEU A 358 -35.60 -10.69 24.65
CA LEU A 358 -36.25 -12.00 24.64
C LEU A 358 -37.79 -11.86 24.75
N ALA A 359 -38.49 -12.16 23.65
CA ALA A 359 -39.94 -12.25 23.60
C ALA A 359 -40.44 -13.64 24.05
N ALA A 360 -41.75 -13.91 23.96
CA ALA A 360 -42.34 -15.23 24.21
C ALA A 360 -42.14 -16.23 23.05
N GLY A 361 -41.02 -16.12 22.33
CA GLY A 361 -40.69 -16.81 21.09
C GLY A 361 -39.20 -16.67 20.77
N GLU A 362 -38.74 -17.28 19.67
CA GLU A 362 -37.36 -17.13 19.20
C GLU A 362 -37.05 -15.71 18.74
N VAL A 363 -35.87 -15.22 19.15
CA VAL A 363 -35.28 -13.97 18.66
C VAL A 363 -34.00 -14.32 17.92
N THR A 364 -33.94 -13.96 16.63
CA THR A 364 -32.79 -14.23 15.76
C THR A 364 -32.12 -12.93 15.33
N VAL A 365 -30.80 -12.88 15.49
CA VAL A 365 -29.92 -11.79 15.06
C VAL A 365 -28.98 -12.32 13.98
N SER A 366 -28.64 -11.50 12.98
CA SER A 366 -27.61 -11.80 11.98
C SER A 366 -26.55 -10.70 12.03
N ALA A 367 -25.30 -11.07 12.26
CA ALA A 367 -24.18 -10.15 12.48
C ALA A 367 -22.85 -10.81 12.08
N SER A 368 -21.71 -10.18 12.40
CA SER A 368 -20.39 -10.65 11.97
C SER A 368 -19.34 -10.47 13.07
N THR A 369 -18.44 -11.45 13.21
CA THR A 369 -17.23 -11.34 14.04
C THR A 369 -16.02 -10.78 13.28
N VAL A 370 -16.17 -10.46 11.98
CA VAL A 370 -15.08 -9.94 11.15
C VAL A 370 -14.61 -8.58 11.71
N GLY A 371 -13.32 -8.49 12.04
CA GLY A 371 -12.71 -7.30 12.64
C GLY A 371 -12.83 -7.21 14.16
N ALA A 372 -13.58 -8.10 14.82
CA ALA A 372 -13.60 -8.20 16.27
C ALA A 372 -12.24 -8.63 16.83
N THR A 373 -11.94 -8.17 18.04
CA THR A 373 -10.83 -8.64 18.87
C THR A 373 -11.29 -9.77 19.80
N LYS A 374 -10.33 -10.39 20.50
CA LYS A 374 -10.65 -11.47 21.44
C LYS A 374 -10.80 -10.94 22.87
N ASP A 375 -11.98 -11.11 23.44
CA ASP A 375 -12.25 -10.88 24.87
C ASP A 375 -12.69 -12.20 25.55
N ARG A 376 -12.26 -12.40 26.80
CA ARG A 376 -12.38 -13.67 27.54
C ARG A 376 -13.25 -13.52 28.79
N PRO A 377 -13.79 -14.61 29.38
CA PRO A 377 -14.32 -14.58 30.73
C PRO A 377 -13.31 -13.96 31.72
N THR A 378 -13.79 -13.15 32.67
CA THR A 378 -12.96 -12.53 33.72
C THR A 378 -12.50 -13.56 34.76
N SER A 379 -13.24 -14.65 34.90
CA SER A 379 -12.86 -15.86 35.62
C SER A 379 -13.55 -17.10 35.04
N GLY A 380 -12.95 -18.27 35.26
CA GLY A 380 -13.29 -19.53 34.57
C GLY A 380 -12.29 -19.87 33.46
N SER A 381 -12.28 -21.13 33.02
CA SER A 381 -11.56 -21.53 31.81
C SER A 381 -12.40 -21.19 30.58
N GLU A 382 -11.82 -20.51 29.59
CA GLU A 382 -12.41 -20.44 28.24
C GLU A 382 -12.72 -21.86 27.74
N CYS A 383 -13.82 -22.06 27.01
CA CYS A 383 -14.20 -23.40 26.54
C CYS A 383 -13.06 -24.03 25.72
N PHE A 384 -13.03 -25.36 25.69
CA PHE A 384 -12.02 -26.12 24.97
C PHE A 384 -12.12 -25.92 23.44
N GLY A 385 -11.28 -26.65 22.69
CA GLY A 385 -11.15 -26.53 21.23
C GLY A 385 -10.57 -25.19 20.78
N CYS A 386 -11.41 -24.20 20.50
CA CYS A 386 -10.99 -22.97 19.83
C CYS A 386 -10.34 -21.91 20.74
N VAL A 387 -9.02 -21.74 20.63
CA VAL A 387 -8.27 -20.64 21.31
C VAL A 387 -8.04 -19.39 20.43
N GLY A 388 -8.28 -19.49 19.12
CA GLY A 388 -8.23 -18.37 18.16
C GLY A 388 -9.50 -17.51 18.15
N GLY A 389 -9.73 -16.80 17.03
CA GLY A 389 -10.92 -15.98 16.77
C GLY A 389 -11.01 -14.66 17.56
N GLY A 390 -11.71 -13.69 16.97
CA GLY A 390 -12.31 -12.59 17.73
C GLY A 390 -13.75 -12.96 18.13
N ASN A 391 -14.35 -12.21 19.04
CA ASN A 391 -15.71 -12.45 19.51
C ASN A 391 -16.47 -11.16 19.80
N VAL A 392 -17.80 -11.22 19.68
CA VAL A 392 -18.72 -10.11 19.93
C VAL A 392 -19.74 -10.50 20.99
N TRP A 393 -20.35 -9.50 21.63
CA TRP A 393 -21.13 -9.68 22.83
C TRP A 393 -22.60 -9.27 22.68
N TYR A 394 -23.48 -10.03 23.30
CA TYR A 394 -24.90 -9.74 23.43
C TYR A 394 -25.32 -9.80 24.90
N SER A 395 -26.21 -8.90 25.33
CA SER A 395 -26.78 -8.92 26.67
C SER A 395 -28.21 -9.45 26.64
N VAL A 396 -28.54 -10.34 27.57
CA VAL A 396 -29.90 -10.85 27.82
C VAL A 396 -30.27 -10.59 29.26
N THR A 397 -31.52 -10.16 29.51
CA THR A 397 -32.02 -9.93 30.87
C THR A 397 -33.27 -10.76 31.09
N LEU A 398 -33.18 -11.70 32.03
CA LEU A 398 -34.24 -12.62 32.40
C LEU A 398 -35.06 -11.97 33.54
N PRO A 399 -36.35 -11.65 33.32
CA PRO A 399 -37.18 -10.96 34.31
C PRO A 399 -37.62 -11.82 35.49
N ARG A 400 -37.36 -13.14 35.42
CA ARG A 400 -37.58 -14.17 36.42
C ARG A 400 -36.72 -15.39 36.09
N ASP A 401 -36.57 -16.28 37.05
CA ASP A 401 -35.92 -17.58 36.88
C ASP A 401 -36.50 -18.35 35.67
N GLY A 402 -35.67 -19.09 34.96
CA GLY A 402 -36.09 -19.87 33.79
C GLY A 402 -34.97 -20.33 32.86
N VAL A 403 -35.37 -21.08 31.84
CA VAL A 403 -34.47 -21.65 30.84
C VAL A 403 -34.09 -20.62 29.80
N LEU A 404 -32.78 -20.46 29.57
CA LEU A 404 -32.22 -19.84 28.36
C LEU A 404 -31.66 -20.93 27.45
N TYR A 405 -31.81 -20.74 26.15
CA TYR A 405 -31.16 -21.51 25.09
C TYR A 405 -30.67 -20.54 24.02
N VAL A 406 -29.48 -20.78 23.50
CA VAL A 406 -28.87 -20.01 22.42
C VAL A 406 -28.18 -20.96 21.46
N ASP A 407 -28.42 -20.81 20.16
CA ASP A 407 -27.70 -21.51 19.11
C ASP A 407 -27.14 -20.55 18.04
N THR A 408 -26.12 -20.97 17.32
CA THR A 408 -25.55 -20.25 16.16
C THR A 408 -25.87 -20.92 14.83
N HIS A 409 -26.97 -21.68 14.73
CA HIS A 409 -27.27 -22.48 13.55
C HIS A 409 -27.40 -21.64 12.27
N GLY A 410 -26.70 -22.07 11.22
CA GLY A 410 -26.71 -21.42 9.91
C GLY A 410 -25.72 -20.26 9.81
N SER A 411 -24.68 -20.28 10.65
CA SER A 411 -23.52 -19.38 10.55
C SER A 411 -22.61 -19.77 9.38
N SER A 412 -21.81 -18.81 8.89
CA SER A 412 -20.93 -19.01 7.73
C SER A 412 -19.59 -19.67 8.08
N TYR A 413 -19.34 -19.98 9.35
CA TYR A 413 -18.05 -20.41 9.88
C TYR A 413 -18.22 -21.24 11.17
N ASP A 414 -17.13 -21.87 11.59
CA ASP A 414 -16.99 -22.65 12.82
C ASP A 414 -17.04 -21.75 14.07
N THR A 415 -18.20 -21.75 14.75
CA THR A 415 -18.56 -20.79 15.82
C THR A 415 -18.10 -21.24 17.21
N LYS A 416 -18.31 -20.37 18.20
CA LYS A 416 -18.15 -20.68 19.63
C LYS A 416 -19.10 -19.84 20.45
N LEU A 417 -19.83 -20.45 21.38
CA LEU A 417 -20.72 -19.78 22.32
C LEU A 417 -20.25 -19.96 23.77
N PHE A 418 -20.32 -18.90 24.56
CA PHE A 418 -20.25 -19.02 26.02
C PHE A 418 -21.07 -17.95 26.74
N LEU A 419 -21.56 -18.28 27.94
CA LEU A 419 -22.30 -17.37 28.80
C LEU A 419 -21.44 -16.87 29.97
N THR A 420 -21.47 -15.57 30.22
CA THR A 420 -20.96 -14.98 31.46
C THR A 420 -22.06 -14.26 32.24
N ASP A 421 -21.88 -14.09 33.54
CA ASP A 421 -22.69 -13.16 34.33
C ASP A 421 -22.42 -11.68 33.95
N ALA A 422 -23.14 -10.76 34.56
CA ALA A 422 -22.94 -9.32 34.38
C ALA A 422 -21.57 -8.79 34.86
N ALA A 423 -20.77 -9.59 35.58
CA ALA A 423 -19.38 -9.28 35.95
C ALA A 423 -18.34 -9.94 35.01
N GLY A 424 -18.81 -10.61 33.96
CA GLY A 424 -17.99 -11.29 32.97
C GLY A 424 -17.42 -12.64 33.42
N ALA A 425 -17.82 -13.17 34.59
CA ALA A 425 -17.41 -14.50 35.05
C ALA A 425 -18.20 -15.58 34.32
N LEU A 426 -17.54 -16.67 33.90
CA LEU A 426 -18.20 -17.78 33.20
C LEU A 426 -19.32 -18.39 34.06
N VAL A 427 -20.51 -18.60 33.50
CA VAL A 427 -21.61 -19.25 34.21
C VAL A 427 -21.29 -20.74 34.39
N THR A 428 -21.29 -21.20 35.63
CA THR A 428 -21.05 -22.61 35.97
C THR A 428 -22.28 -23.45 35.65
N ALA A 429 -22.13 -24.43 34.76
CA ALA A 429 -23.20 -25.36 34.41
C ALA A 429 -23.60 -26.29 35.57
N GLY A 430 -24.90 -26.46 35.76
CA GLY A 430 -25.49 -27.54 36.55
C GLY A 430 -25.45 -28.90 35.82
N PRO A 431 -25.92 -29.98 36.47
CA PRO A 431 -26.00 -31.30 35.84
C PRO A 431 -26.95 -31.29 34.63
N GLY A 432 -26.41 -31.55 33.44
CA GLY A 432 -27.17 -31.54 32.18
C GLY A 432 -27.32 -30.16 31.53
N GLU A 433 -26.60 -29.14 31.99
CA GLU A 433 -26.51 -27.82 31.33
C GLU A 433 -25.20 -27.66 30.55
N ASP A 434 -25.16 -26.71 29.62
CA ASP A 434 -23.95 -26.33 28.88
C ASP A 434 -23.91 -24.82 28.65
N TRP A 435 -22.92 -24.14 29.23
CA TRP A 435 -22.72 -22.69 29.09
C TRP A 435 -21.43 -22.32 28.34
N CYS A 436 -20.71 -23.28 27.74
CA CYS A 436 -19.43 -23.00 27.09
C CYS A 436 -19.02 -24.09 26.07
N GLN A 437 -19.34 -23.89 24.79
CA GLN A 437 -19.17 -24.91 23.75
C GLN A 437 -18.94 -24.33 22.35
N ASP A 438 -18.18 -25.07 21.54
CA ASP A 438 -17.88 -24.85 20.13
C ASP A 438 -18.66 -25.80 19.20
N ASP A 439 -18.53 -27.11 19.38
CA ASP A 439 -19.18 -28.14 18.54
C ASP A 439 -20.46 -28.68 19.22
N HIS A 440 -21.65 -28.46 18.63
CA HIS A 440 -22.91 -28.93 19.22
C HIS A 440 -23.04 -30.49 19.20
N PRO A 441 -23.64 -31.10 20.24
CA PRO A 441 -23.71 -32.57 20.35
C PRO A 441 -24.76 -33.27 19.45
N CYS A 442 -25.62 -32.55 18.73
CA CYS A 442 -26.72 -33.16 17.96
C CYS A 442 -26.26 -33.92 16.69
N GLY A 443 -24.95 -33.95 16.39
CA GLY A 443 -24.40 -34.67 15.24
C GLY A 443 -24.93 -34.15 13.90
N SER A 444 -25.07 -35.04 12.92
CA SER A 444 -25.54 -34.67 11.57
C SER A 444 -27.08 -34.69 11.46
N ALA A 445 -27.78 -34.07 12.41
CA ALA A 445 -29.23 -33.91 12.35
C ALA A 445 -29.63 -33.06 11.12
N PRO A 446 -30.79 -33.30 10.49
CA PRO A 446 -31.22 -32.52 9.32
C PRO A 446 -31.36 -31.02 9.65
N GLY A 447 -30.46 -30.20 9.12
CA GLY A 447 -30.39 -28.78 9.45
C GLY A 447 -29.55 -28.46 10.70
N TRP A 448 -28.43 -29.17 10.89
CA TRP A 448 -27.34 -28.79 11.80
C TRP A 448 -25.97 -29.21 11.21
N GLY A 449 -24.89 -28.51 11.58
CA GLY A 449 -23.52 -28.81 11.15
C GLY A 449 -22.49 -28.73 12.28
N ARG A 450 -21.41 -29.52 12.15
CA ARG A 450 -20.23 -29.51 13.03
C ARG A 450 -19.48 -28.17 12.88
N GLY A 451 -19.79 -27.21 13.76
CA GLY A 451 -19.41 -25.80 13.65
C GLY A 451 -20.56 -24.82 13.96
N ASP A 452 -21.81 -25.30 14.02
CA ASP A 452 -22.88 -24.64 14.77
C ASP A 452 -22.64 -24.92 16.28
N SER A 453 -22.66 -23.88 17.12
CA SER A 453 -22.54 -23.99 18.58
C SER A 453 -23.91 -23.86 19.27
N ARG A 454 -23.98 -24.29 20.53
CA ARG A 454 -25.21 -24.19 21.36
C ARG A 454 -24.91 -24.09 22.85
N ILE A 455 -25.56 -23.18 23.57
CA ILE A 455 -25.53 -23.11 25.05
C ILE A 455 -26.94 -23.04 25.62
N TYR A 456 -27.19 -23.67 26.77
CA TYR A 456 -28.51 -23.77 27.40
C TYR A 456 -28.42 -24.23 28.86
N GLY A 457 -29.47 -23.93 29.63
CA GLY A 457 -29.61 -24.33 31.04
C GLY A 457 -30.62 -23.46 31.79
N HIS A 458 -30.76 -23.67 33.09
CA HIS A 458 -31.58 -22.83 33.97
C HIS A 458 -30.76 -21.65 34.51
N LEU A 459 -31.36 -20.46 34.50
CA LEU A 459 -30.78 -19.23 35.02
C LEU A 459 -31.76 -18.52 35.95
N THR A 460 -31.24 -17.98 37.05
CA THR A 460 -31.99 -17.06 37.93
C THR A 460 -32.30 -15.73 37.24
N ALA A 461 -33.28 -15.00 37.76
CA ALA A 461 -33.57 -13.63 37.35
C ALA A 461 -32.32 -12.74 37.39
N GLY A 462 -31.93 -12.13 36.27
CA GLY A 462 -30.69 -11.38 36.15
C GLY A 462 -30.29 -11.02 34.72
N THR A 463 -29.16 -10.32 34.58
CA THR A 463 -28.56 -10.00 33.28
C THR A 463 -27.33 -10.87 33.06
N TYR A 464 -27.25 -11.46 31.87
CA TYR A 464 -26.17 -12.34 31.43
C TYR A 464 -25.65 -11.87 30.06
N LEU A 465 -24.41 -12.22 29.75
CA LEU A 465 -23.69 -11.75 28.58
C LEU A 465 -23.25 -12.97 27.76
N ILE A 466 -23.83 -13.10 26.56
CA ILE A 466 -23.54 -14.13 25.57
C ILE A 466 -22.36 -13.63 24.74
N SER A 467 -21.30 -14.42 24.61
CA SER A 467 -20.22 -14.18 23.64
C SER A 467 -20.37 -15.11 22.44
N VAL A 468 -20.30 -14.54 21.24
CA VAL A 468 -20.24 -15.26 19.96
C VAL A 468 -18.86 -15.09 19.34
N GLY A 469 -18.14 -16.19 19.13
CA GLY A 469 -16.80 -16.22 18.55
C GLY A 469 -16.63 -17.40 17.59
N GLY A 470 -15.43 -18.00 17.59
CA GLY A 470 -15.08 -19.21 16.86
C GLY A 470 -13.57 -19.45 16.82
N CYS A 471 -13.12 -20.43 16.04
CA CYS A 471 -11.69 -20.56 15.70
C CYS A 471 -11.23 -19.49 14.69
N THR A 472 -12.17 -19.04 13.84
CA THR A 472 -12.00 -17.99 12.82
C THR A 472 -12.98 -16.83 13.09
N THR A 473 -13.15 -15.92 12.13
CA THR A 473 -14.20 -14.89 12.15
C THR A 473 -14.98 -14.95 10.84
N GLY A 474 -16.25 -14.58 10.89
CA GLY A 474 -17.18 -14.62 9.75
C GLY A 474 -18.56 -14.10 10.13
N ASP A 475 -19.53 -14.31 9.25
CA ASP A 475 -20.91 -13.91 9.48
C ASP A 475 -21.64 -15.02 10.24
N PHE A 476 -22.41 -14.67 11.26
CA PHE A 476 -23.15 -15.62 12.09
C PHE A 476 -24.64 -15.28 12.16
N THR A 477 -25.42 -16.33 12.35
CA THR A 477 -26.79 -16.24 12.86
C THR A 477 -26.73 -16.57 14.34
N LEU A 478 -27.38 -15.79 15.19
CA LEU A 478 -27.52 -16.06 16.63
C LEU A 478 -29.00 -16.14 16.96
N SER A 479 -29.45 -17.25 17.52
CA SER A 479 -30.86 -17.46 17.87
C SER A 479 -30.99 -17.72 19.37
N ALA A 480 -31.76 -16.90 20.05
CA ALA A 480 -31.97 -16.99 21.50
C ALA A 480 -33.45 -17.27 21.81
N GLN A 481 -33.69 -18.19 22.72
CA GLN A 481 -35.01 -18.62 23.18
C GLN A 481 -35.02 -18.64 24.71
N TYR A 482 -36.08 -18.10 25.32
CA TYR A 482 -36.23 -18.07 26.78
C TYR A 482 -37.60 -18.57 27.21
N LEU A 483 -37.60 -19.53 28.13
CA LEU A 483 -38.80 -20.08 28.75
C LEU A 483 -38.79 -19.74 30.25
N PRO A 484 -39.61 -18.78 30.72
CA PRO A 484 -39.69 -18.48 32.13
C PRO A 484 -40.19 -19.70 32.93
N GLU A 485 -39.54 -19.98 34.05
CA GLU A 485 -39.95 -21.08 34.92
C GLU A 485 -41.06 -20.69 35.90
N THR A 486 -41.81 -21.72 36.25
CA THR A 486 -42.73 -21.79 37.39
C THR A 486 -42.56 -23.12 38.14
N VAL A 487 -41.78 -24.06 37.58
CA VAL A 487 -41.59 -25.47 37.98
C VAL A 487 -40.27 -25.98 37.43
N SER A 488 -39.73 -27.02 38.06
CA SER A 488 -38.45 -27.66 37.73
C SER A 488 -38.29 -28.07 36.26
N SER A 489 -37.14 -27.72 35.70
CA SER A 489 -36.67 -28.07 34.35
C SER A 489 -35.83 -29.35 34.29
N TYR A 490 -35.94 -30.10 33.20
CA TYR A 490 -34.98 -31.16 32.83
C TYR A 490 -34.57 -31.05 31.37
N PHE A 491 -33.27 -31.12 31.10
CA PHE A 491 -32.70 -31.05 29.76
C PHE A 491 -32.22 -32.43 29.30
N TYR A 492 -32.35 -32.69 28.00
CA TYR A 492 -31.58 -33.70 27.31
C TYR A 492 -30.75 -33.05 26.20
N ASP A 493 -29.49 -33.46 26.11
CA ASP A 493 -28.41 -32.77 25.42
C ASP A 493 -27.87 -33.54 24.21
N ALA A 494 -27.78 -34.87 24.34
CA ALA A 494 -27.39 -35.83 23.31
C ALA A 494 -28.54 -36.16 22.31
N PRO A 495 -28.23 -36.77 21.16
CA PRO A 495 -29.22 -37.44 20.32
C PRO A 495 -30.02 -38.48 21.12
N LEU A 496 -31.34 -38.45 20.97
CA LEU A 496 -32.30 -39.21 21.77
C LEU A 496 -32.48 -40.67 21.24
N GLU A 497 -31.35 -41.38 21.16
CA GLU A 497 -31.24 -42.73 20.58
C GLU A 497 -31.69 -43.84 21.55
N GLY A 498 -32.86 -44.42 21.29
CA GLY A 498 -33.35 -45.64 21.95
C GLY A 498 -34.13 -45.41 23.26
N ASP A 499 -34.72 -46.49 23.78
CA ASP A 499 -35.61 -46.46 24.96
C ASP A 499 -34.82 -46.38 26.30
N ASP A 500 -33.59 -45.84 26.30
CA ASP A 500 -32.61 -46.19 27.33
C ASP A 500 -32.79 -45.45 28.67
N VAL A 501 -32.69 -46.20 29.75
CA VAL A 501 -33.35 -45.90 31.02
C VAL A 501 -32.38 -45.24 31.99
N THR A 502 -32.12 -43.95 31.78
CA THR A 502 -31.47 -43.14 32.82
C THR A 502 -32.33 -43.14 34.10
N SER A 503 -31.65 -43.14 35.26
CA SER A 503 -32.27 -43.45 36.55
C SER A 503 -33.40 -42.48 36.93
N SER A 504 -34.48 -42.99 37.54
CA SER A 504 -35.69 -42.23 37.89
C SER A 504 -35.41 -40.85 38.48
N THR A 505 -35.82 -39.83 37.73
CA THR A 505 -36.08 -38.50 38.25
C THR A 505 -37.45 -38.52 38.93
N SER A 506 -37.50 -38.47 40.26
CA SER A 506 -38.72 -38.12 40.98
C SER A 506 -38.93 -36.61 40.92
N LEU A 507 -40.18 -36.18 40.77
CA LEU A 507 -40.48 -34.84 40.25
C LEU A 507 -41.64 -34.20 41.02
N ALA A 508 -41.33 -33.16 41.79
CA ALA A 508 -42.31 -32.43 42.60
C ALA A 508 -42.16 -30.92 42.36
N GLY A 509 -43.22 -30.31 41.84
CA GLY A 509 -43.29 -28.88 41.52
C GLY A 509 -44.72 -28.36 41.63
N ARG A 510 -44.92 -27.04 41.56
CA ARG A 510 -46.23 -26.38 41.60
C ARG A 510 -46.35 -25.41 40.44
N SER A 511 -47.22 -25.66 39.47
CA SER A 511 -47.34 -24.82 38.29
C SER A 511 -48.55 -23.89 38.30
N THR A 512 -48.70 -23.14 37.21
CA THR A 512 -49.84 -22.28 36.89
C THR A 512 -50.48 -22.72 35.58
N THR A 513 -51.80 -22.82 35.57
CA THR A 513 -52.64 -23.41 34.52
C THR A 513 -52.31 -23.01 33.07
N ALA A 514 -52.09 -24.03 32.23
CA ALA A 514 -52.17 -23.93 30.77
C ALA A 514 -53.62 -24.07 30.26
N GLY A 515 -53.93 -23.41 29.14
CA GLY A 515 -55.28 -23.30 28.59
C GLY A 515 -55.78 -24.49 27.77
N THR A 516 -56.02 -25.62 28.44
CA THR A 516 -57.00 -26.67 28.06
C THR A 516 -56.95 -27.25 26.63
N CYS A 517 -56.22 -28.37 26.48
CA CYS A 517 -56.72 -29.49 25.68
C CYS A 517 -57.73 -30.25 26.54
N GLY A 518 -58.96 -30.45 26.03
CA GLY A 518 -60.02 -31.27 26.63
C GLY A 518 -60.61 -30.80 27.97
N GLY A 519 -59.82 -30.88 29.03
CA GLY A 519 -60.29 -30.95 30.41
C GLY A 519 -60.21 -29.67 31.25
N ALA A 520 -60.55 -29.83 32.54
CA ALA A 520 -60.43 -28.79 33.56
C ALA A 520 -58.98 -28.55 34.00
N SER A 521 -58.77 -27.40 34.64
CA SER A 521 -57.48 -26.92 35.17
C SER A 521 -56.89 -27.79 36.28
N SER A 522 -55.71 -28.34 36.03
CA SER A 522 -54.83 -29.02 37.00
C SER A 522 -53.63 -28.12 37.36
N GLY A 523 -52.60 -28.63 38.05
CA GLY A 523 -51.70 -27.77 38.85
C GLY A 523 -50.25 -28.21 39.07
N GLU A 524 -49.80 -29.30 38.46
CA GLU A 524 -48.44 -29.83 38.66
C GLU A 524 -47.82 -30.23 37.31
N ASP A 525 -47.35 -29.22 36.57
CA ASP A 525 -46.50 -29.45 35.38
C ASP A 525 -45.10 -29.88 35.79
N ALA A 526 -44.48 -30.75 35.00
CA ALA A 526 -43.03 -30.82 34.90
C ALA A 526 -42.54 -30.89 33.45
N ARG A 527 -41.39 -30.26 33.18
CA ARG A 527 -40.96 -29.85 31.84
C ARG A 527 -39.70 -30.60 31.38
N TRP A 528 -39.77 -31.18 30.19
CA TRP A 528 -38.66 -31.86 29.52
C TRP A 528 -38.27 -31.11 28.25
N PHE A 529 -37.00 -30.76 28.12
CA PHE A 529 -36.49 -29.92 27.05
C PHE A 529 -35.65 -30.72 26.03
N VAL A 530 -36.15 -30.73 24.80
CA VAL A 530 -35.50 -31.32 23.62
C VAL A 530 -34.72 -30.22 22.92
N THR A 531 -33.41 -30.41 22.81
CA THR A 531 -32.46 -29.38 22.34
C THR A 531 -31.93 -29.61 20.92
N CYS A 532 -32.28 -30.75 20.32
CA CYS A 532 -31.84 -31.27 19.03
C CYS A 532 -33.04 -31.61 18.11
N GLY A 533 -33.69 -30.58 17.56
CA GLY A 533 -34.79 -30.75 16.60
C GLY A 533 -34.35 -31.36 15.25
N GLY A 534 -35.33 -31.72 14.41
CA GLY A 534 -35.10 -32.17 13.03
C GLY A 534 -35.53 -33.62 12.71
N GLN A 535 -35.83 -34.46 13.70
CA GLN A 535 -36.32 -35.83 13.51
C GLN A 535 -37.69 -36.07 14.16
N PRO A 536 -38.52 -37.03 13.66
CA PRO A 536 -39.81 -37.37 14.28
C PRO A 536 -39.62 -38.03 15.64
N GLN A 537 -40.08 -37.35 16.69
CA GLN A 537 -40.01 -37.83 18.07
C GLN A 537 -41.27 -38.61 18.47
N THR A 538 -41.09 -39.56 19.38
CA THR A 538 -42.14 -40.18 20.19
C THR A 538 -41.92 -39.84 21.67
N PHE A 539 -42.99 -39.52 22.38
CA PHE A 539 -43.02 -39.34 23.84
C PHE A 539 -44.18 -40.15 24.42
N SER A 540 -43.92 -40.94 25.46
CA SER A 540 -44.88 -41.92 26.00
C SER A 540 -44.82 -41.99 27.52
N LEU A 541 -46.00 -42.07 28.14
CA LEU A 541 -46.20 -42.49 29.53
C LEU A 541 -46.86 -43.87 29.60
N CYS A 542 -47.00 -44.58 28.47
CA CYS A 542 -47.77 -45.82 28.40
C CYS A 542 -47.15 -46.94 29.23
N ARG A 543 -48.00 -47.59 30.05
CA ARG A 543 -47.60 -48.74 30.88
C ARG A 543 -47.17 -49.98 30.08
N SER A 544 -47.55 -50.07 28.81
CA SER A 544 -47.06 -51.08 27.85
C SER A 544 -45.57 -50.97 27.59
N ASP A 545 -45.01 -49.77 27.72
CA ASP A 545 -43.67 -49.42 27.24
C ASP A 545 -42.64 -49.72 28.37
N SER A 546 -42.83 -50.86 29.04
CA SER A 546 -42.00 -51.49 30.08
C SER A 546 -41.97 -50.87 31.50
N ILE A 547 -42.05 -49.54 31.69
CA ILE A 547 -41.68 -48.92 33.00
C ILE A 547 -42.67 -47.86 33.55
N GLY A 548 -43.90 -47.80 33.04
CA GLY A 548 -44.94 -46.92 33.58
C GLY A 548 -45.45 -47.34 34.97
N ILE A 549 -44.90 -46.75 36.04
CA ILE A 549 -45.33 -46.97 37.44
C ILE A 549 -46.03 -45.70 37.95
N PHE A 550 -47.37 -45.68 37.89
CA PHE A 550 -48.19 -44.63 38.52
C PHE A 550 -48.54 -45.04 39.95
N VAL A 551 -47.69 -44.70 40.92
CA VAL A 551 -47.89 -45.04 42.35
C VAL A 551 -47.53 -43.87 43.26
N ARG A 552 -48.49 -43.44 44.07
CA ARG A 552 -48.26 -42.52 45.20
C ARG A 552 -47.49 -43.25 46.31
N GLU A 553 -46.20 -42.98 46.46
CA GLU A 553 -45.40 -43.58 47.56
C GLU A 553 -45.82 -43.05 48.94
N ARG A 554 -46.71 -43.78 49.64
CA ARG A 554 -46.73 -43.87 51.11
C ARG A 554 -47.15 -45.27 51.60
N PRO A 555 -46.70 -45.73 52.78
CA PRO A 555 -46.84 -47.14 53.16
C PRO A 555 -48.25 -47.60 53.60
N GLU A 556 -48.65 -48.76 53.06
CA GLU A 556 -49.49 -49.82 53.62
C GLU A 556 -50.96 -49.59 54.06
N TYR A 557 -51.40 -48.40 54.50
CA TYR A 557 -52.67 -48.31 55.25
C TYR A 557 -53.98 -48.20 54.44
N GLU A 558 -54.01 -47.49 53.31
CA GLU A 558 -55.28 -47.10 52.65
C GLU A 558 -55.72 -48.06 51.54
N ARG A 559 -56.15 -49.28 51.92
CA ARG A 559 -56.46 -50.37 50.96
C ARG A 559 -57.96 -50.64 50.70
N THR A 560 -58.87 -49.73 51.07
CA THR A 560 -60.32 -50.05 51.11
C THR A 560 -61.32 -49.04 50.57
N ASN A 561 -60.99 -47.77 50.29
CA ASN A 561 -61.98 -46.86 49.66
C ASN A 561 -61.43 -45.57 48.97
N GLY A 562 -60.17 -45.55 48.51
CA GLY A 562 -59.58 -44.31 47.98
C GLY A 562 -58.37 -44.50 47.07
N MET A 563 -58.60 -44.94 45.82
CA MET A 563 -57.59 -44.80 44.77
C MET A 563 -57.68 -43.38 44.20
N VAL A 564 -56.66 -42.56 44.39
CA VAL A 564 -56.40 -41.41 43.51
C VAL A 564 -55.79 -41.98 42.24
N ASN A 565 -56.63 -42.17 41.23
CA ASN A 565 -56.21 -42.52 39.89
C ASN A 565 -55.58 -41.29 39.24
N PHE A 566 -54.27 -41.28 39.06
CA PHE A 566 -53.58 -40.25 38.29
C PHE A 566 -53.81 -40.49 36.80
N ASP A 567 -54.50 -39.54 36.16
CA ASP A 567 -54.59 -39.38 34.71
C ASP A 567 -53.58 -38.28 34.31
N PRO A 568 -52.45 -38.64 33.65
CA PRO A 568 -51.41 -37.71 33.26
C PRO A 568 -51.59 -37.26 31.80
N ARG A 569 -51.88 -35.98 31.59
CA ARG A 569 -51.97 -35.36 30.26
C ARG A 569 -50.59 -34.95 29.77
N MET A 570 -50.34 -35.07 28.47
CA MET A 570 -49.14 -34.51 27.84
C MET A 570 -49.44 -33.37 26.88
N TYR A 571 -48.59 -32.35 26.92
CA TYR A 571 -48.63 -31.21 26.01
C TYR A 571 -47.24 -30.95 25.46
N MET A 572 -47.13 -30.69 24.16
CA MET A 572 -45.89 -30.22 23.55
C MET A 572 -46.04 -28.75 23.16
N ARG A 573 -45.09 -27.91 23.59
CA ARG A 573 -45.03 -26.49 23.25
C ARG A 573 -43.69 -26.16 22.62
N SER A 574 -43.73 -25.30 21.60
CA SER A 574 -42.51 -24.79 20.95
C SER A 574 -42.09 -23.50 21.65
N ALA A 575 -40.84 -23.44 22.13
CA ALA A 575 -40.28 -22.17 22.60
C ALA A 575 -40.05 -21.17 21.47
N GLN A 576 -39.97 -21.64 20.22
CA GLN A 576 -39.82 -20.79 19.05
C GLN A 576 -41.06 -19.93 18.80
N THR A 577 -42.27 -20.47 19.05
CA THR A 577 -43.55 -19.79 18.78
C THR A 577 -44.36 -19.43 20.03
N GLY A 578 -43.99 -19.95 21.20
CA GLY A 578 -44.79 -19.87 22.43
C GLY A 578 -46.09 -20.68 22.39
N GLY A 579 -46.39 -21.33 21.26
CA GLY A 579 -47.63 -22.03 20.98
C GLY A 579 -47.63 -23.49 21.44
N GLU A 580 -48.82 -23.99 21.74
CA GLU A 580 -49.08 -25.41 21.84
C GLU A 580 -49.05 -26.03 20.45
N VAL A 581 -48.26 -27.09 20.30
CA VAL A 581 -48.04 -27.79 19.02
C VAL A 581 -48.96 -29.00 18.93
N LEU A 582 -49.00 -29.80 20.01
CA LEU A 582 -49.79 -31.01 20.15
C LEU A 582 -50.15 -31.22 21.62
N CYS A 583 -51.26 -31.91 21.86
CA CYS A 583 -51.66 -32.43 23.17
C CYS A 583 -52.14 -33.88 23.05
N ASN A 584 -52.14 -34.58 24.16
CA ASN A 584 -52.93 -35.79 24.36
C ASN A 584 -53.37 -35.84 25.84
N ASP A 585 -54.57 -36.34 26.08
CA ASP A 585 -55.12 -36.68 27.39
C ASP A 585 -55.58 -38.14 27.37
N ASP A 586 -56.64 -38.43 26.60
CA ASP A 586 -57.22 -39.77 26.46
C ASP A 586 -56.80 -40.47 25.15
N GLY A 587 -56.39 -41.75 25.24
CA GLY A 587 -55.69 -42.51 24.17
C GLY A 587 -56.45 -42.81 22.87
N ALA A 588 -57.62 -42.21 22.61
CA ALA A 588 -58.61 -42.72 21.67
C ALA A 588 -58.42 -42.36 20.17
N SER A 589 -57.39 -41.58 19.78
CA SER A 589 -57.12 -41.38 18.33
C SER A 589 -55.70 -40.95 17.94
N MET A 590 -54.74 -41.89 17.98
CA MET A 590 -53.95 -42.26 16.78
C MET A 590 -53.41 -43.69 16.94
N GLY A 591 -53.94 -44.63 16.16
CA GLY A 591 -53.44 -46.02 16.13
C GLY A 591 -52.06 -46.14 15.47
N ALA A 592 -51.34 -47.25 15.62
CA ALA A 592 -51.71 -48.51 16.26
C ALA A 592 -50.42 -49.25 16.67
N THR A 593 -50.23 -49.82 17.87
CA THR A 593 -51.13 -50.05 19.03
C THR A 593 -50.32 -50.06 20.35
N ASP A 594 -50.83 -49.71 21.53
CA ASP A 594 -52.00 -48.90 21.89
C ASP A 594 -51.99 -48.66 23.42
N CYS A 595 -52.28 -47.45 23.91
CA CYS A 595 -52.62 -47.22 25.34
C CYS A 595 -54.11 -47.54 25.65
N ARG A 596 -54.88 -47.75 24.57
CA ARG A 596 -56.29 -48.12 24.42
C ARG A 596 -57.29 -46.97 24.41
N GLY A 597 -58.28 -47.21 23.54
CA GLY A 597 -59.41 -46.36 23.21
C GLY A 597 -60.14 -46.89 21.97
N TYR A 598 -61.09 -47.81 22.19
CA TYR A 598 -62.05 -48.39 21.22
C TYR A 598 -61.57 -49.48 20.22
N ASP A 599 -62.01 -50.73 20.44
CA ASP A 599 -61.96 -51.84 19.47
C ASP A 599 -63.29 -51.92 18.68
N SER A 600 -63.23 -51.77 17.35
CA SER A 600 -64.40 -51.79 16.47
C SER A 600 -64.89 -53.19 16.07
N THR A 601 -64.20 -54.26 16.48
CA THR A 601 -64.53 -55.65 16.11
C THR A 601 -65.48 -56.34 17.11
N VAL A 602 -65.56 -55.85 18.35
CA VAL A 602 -66.47 -56.35 19.39
C VAL A 602 -67.65 -55.40 19.61
N GLY A 603 -68.68 -55.55 18.76
CA GLY A 603 -69.89 -54.73 18.77
C GLY A 603 -70.83 -54.95 19.96
N THR A 604 -70.38 -54.67 21.18
CA THR A 604 -71.19 -54.69 22.41
C THR A 604 -70.97 -53.43 23.24
N SER A 605 -72.02 -52.63 23.43
CA SER A 605 -72.02 -51.41 24.25
C SER A 605 -72.03 -51.73 25.75
N ALA A 606 -70.90 -52.22 26.26
CA ALA A 606 -70.67 -52.47 27.68
C ALA A 606 -69.47 -51.64 28.16
N LEU A 607 -69.68 -50.84 29.20
CA LEU A 607 -68.74 -49.82 29.70
C LEU A 607 -67.37 -50.40 30.04
N VAL A 608 -66.31 -49.84 29.45
CA VAL A 608 -64.94 -49.88 29.98
C VAL A 608 -64.32 -48.47 29.91
N ASP A 609 -65.08 -47.50 30.40
CA ASP A 609 -64.59 -46.15 30.75
C ASP A 609 -63.82 -46.27 32.06
N GLY A 610 -62.65 -46.94 32.00
CA GLY A 610 -62.18 -47.76 33.12
C GLY A 610 -60.71 -48.12 33.12
N PHE A 611 -59.92 -47.27 33.78
CA PHE A 611 -58.50 -47.47 34.10
C PHE A 611 -57.52 -47.45 32.92
N GLU A 612 -57.87 -46.74 31.85
CA GLU A 612 -56.91 -46.33 30.82
C GLU A 612 -56.05 -45.19 31.41
N PHE A 613 -54.72 -45.37 31.45
CA PHE A 613 -53.77 -44.45 32.10
C PHE A 613 -52.49 -44.29 31.28
N GLY A 614 -52.24 -43.08 30.79
CA GLY A 614 -50.98 -42.70 30.14
C GLY A 614 -51.19 -42.03 28.79
N SER A 615 -50.84 -40.74 28.71
CA SER A 615 -50.75 -40.02 27.43
C SER A 615 -49.57 -40.48 26.57
N ARG A 616 -49.70 -40.30 25.24
CA ARG A 616 -48.64 -40.54 24.25
C ARG A 616 -48.72 -39.56 23.07
N ILE A 617 -47.60 -39.01 22.63
CA ILE A 617 -47.51 -38.09 21.49
C ILE A 617 -46.46 -38.63 20.51
N ASN A 618 -46.82 -38.75 19.23
CA ASN A 618 -46.05 -39.47 18.21
C ASN A 618 -45.73 -38.61 16.98
N GLY A 619 -44.63 -38.90 16.29
CA GLY A 619 -44.32 -38.39 14.95
C GLY A 619 -43.93 -36.90 14.90
N VAL A 620 -43.54 -36.32 16.04
CA VAL A 620 -43.38 -34.87 16.16
C VAL A 620 -42.00 -34.44 15.68
N VAL A 621 -41.91 -33.88 14.48
CA VAL A 621 -40.69 -33.19 14.01
C VAL A 621 -40.65 -31.82 14.68
N MET A 622 -39.82 -31.67 15.71
CA MET A 622 -39.54 -30.36 16.28
C MET A 622 -38.63 -29.55 15.35
N PRO A 623 -38.87 -28.24 15.18
CA PRO A 623 -37.86 -27.33 14.63
C PRO A 623 -36.65 -27.27 15.57
N ARG A 624 -35.56 -26.64 15.13
CA ARG A 624 -34.43 -26.28 16.02
C ARG A 624 -34.91 -25.39 17.19
N GLY A 625 -34.12 -25.34 18.26
CA GLY A 625 -34.49 -24.63 19.49
C GLY A 625 -34.87 -25.56 20.64
N ILE A 626 -35.60 -25.01 21.62
CA ILE A 626 -36.22 -25.77 22.69
C ILE A 626 -37.60 -26.28 22.25
N GLY A 627 -37.71 -27.59 22.03
CA GLY A 627 -38.99 -28.30 22.16
C GLY A 627 -39.27 -28.59 23.64
N SER A 628 -40.50 -28.37 24.11
CA SER A 628 -40.85 -28.60 25.52
C SER A 628 -42.03 -29.54 25.69
N VAL A 629 -41.86 -30.61 26.47
CA VAL A 629 -42.93 -31.55 26.86
C VAL A 629 -43.34 -31.27 28.30
N PHE A 630 -44.62 -31.03 28.50
CA PHE A 630 -45.26 -30.89 29.80
C PHE A 630 -46.02 -32.17 30.11
N VAL A 631 -45.95 -32.62 31.36
CA VAL A 631 -46.88 -33.62 31.93
C VAL A 631 -47.61 -32.96 33.09
N ASP A 632 -48.94 -33.00 33.08
CA ASP A 632 -49.82 -32.39 34.11
C ASP A 632 -50.74 -33.45 34.77
N SER A 633 -51.01 -33.29 36.07
CA SER A 633 -51.73 -34.25 36.91
C SER A 633 -53.20 -33.86 37.13
N SER A 634 -54.16 -34.61 36.57
CA SER A 634 -55.58 -34.23 36.72
C SER A 634 -56.18 -34.44 38.11
N SER A 635 -55.50 -35.14 39.04
CA SER A 635 -56.08 -35.65 40.29
C SER A 635 -55.38 -35.22 41.61
N GLY A 636 -55.28 -33.93 41.87
CA GLY A 636 -55.07 -33.38 43.22
C GLY A 636 -53.65 -32.89 43.56
N SER A 637 -53.56 -32.05 44.59
CA SER A 637 -52.38 -31.21 44.90
C SER A 637 -51.27 -31.93 45.68
N ALA A 638 -50.79 -33.08 45.20
CA ALA A 638 -49.82 -33.90 45.94
C ALA A 638 -48.98 -34.88 45.09
N GLY A 639 -48.25 -34.39 44.10
CA GLY A 639 -47.05 -35.03 43.52
C GLY A 639 -47.28 -36.31 42.70
N MET A 640 -47.12 -36.22 41.38
CA MET A 640 -46.96 -37.41 40.52
C MET A 640 -45.49 -37.79 40.35
N ASP A 641 -45.10 -38.95 40.85
CA ASP A 641 -43.93 -39.66 40.33
C ASP A 641 -44.28 -40.32 38.98
N TYR A 642 -43.53 -40.00 37.94
CA TYR A 642 -43.66 -40.58 36.60
C TYR A 642 -42.29 -40.71 35.94
N ARG A 643 -42.21 -41.47 34.84
CA ARG A 643 -41.03 -41.53 33.96
C ARG A 643 -41.48 -41.26 32.54
N LEU A 644 -40.89 -40.26 31.90
CA LEU A 644 -41.10 -40.01 30.48
C LEU A 644 -40.23 -40.97 29.67
N LEU A 645 -40.84 -41.71 28.75
CA LEU A 645 -40.14 -42.52 27.75
C LEU A 645 -40.15 -41.76 26.42
N HIS A 646 -39.05 -41.81 25.68
CA HIS A 646 -38.92 -41.17 24.39
C HIS A 646 -38.35 -42.15 23.36
N ARG A 647 -38.44 -41.81 22.06
CA ARG A 647 -37.68 -42.48 20.99
C ARG A 647 -37.56 -41.58 19.74
N VAL A 648 -36.35 -41.49 19.18
CA VAL A 648 -36.10 -41.05 17.79
C VAL A 648 -36.33 -42.20 16.81
N ASN A 649 -37.08 -41.98 15.73
CA ASN A 649 -37.30 -42.98 14.68
C ASN A 649 -36.25 -42.89 13.57
N ASP A 650 -35.06 -43.47 13.78
CA ASP A 650 -34.06 -43.64 12.72
C ASP A 650 -34.37 -44.87 11.84
N ALA A 651 -34.99 -44.60 10.70
CA ALA A 651 -35.42 -45.56 9.66
C ALA A 651 -36.66 -46.43 10.03
N PRO A 652 -37.32 -47.08 9.04
CA PRO A 652 -38.72 -47.50 9.13
C PRO A 652 -38.98 -48.92 9.67
#